data_AF-A0A2A5E188-F1
#
_entry.id   AF-A0A2A5E188-F1
#
_cell.length_a   1.000
_cell.length_b   1.000
_cell.length_c   1.000
_cell.angle_alpha   90.00
_cell.angle_beta   90.00
_cell.angle_gamma   90.00
#
_symmetry.space_group_name_H-M   'P 1'
#
loop_
_entity.id
_entity.type
_entity.pdbx_description
1 polymer ?
#
loop_
_entity_poly.entity_id
_entity_poly.type
_entity_poly.pdbx_seq_one_letter_code
_entity_poly.pdbx_strand_id
1 'polypeptide(L)'
;MTSFEKQSVTSHVASGNQLNRRSSKRPSSVSSIIKKFELDEYSTNIIEKDKFNFSITSNKEDRKKCYELVTDVYMKKGFLIDNDYHSVISNYDNQITTVIVSAKDSLNNVIATVTIVLNISDLPCFQTFPNETEKLKDKTLAEVTRLVIHDDYRQSKDLLIGLFNYVFIYAYKVFKCDHTLIEVNPRHVQYYKRFLYFRPLSDKQECARVQNAPAILSIIDWDTLNTIENFPHKIKNLKRSFYSGLHLQKTKLNSIEEDIKEATKFKKYQTSKIQKDIFQKFYDIVGFENVKIDLDTRFEYGRSTLESGTLPKLIIQPENHDQVKEIMSLANEIVWEVHPISTGKNWGYSDACALNNGVVLLDLKRMNKIFSFDAELGTVVVEPGVTQGQVAKFLEDNNHPFIMDATGAGPDTSLIGNTAERGFGHSPNGDRFANSCGYEIVLANGEVLQTGFGSFENSKVTDVYKWGVGPSLDGLFTQSNLGVITKMTFWLMPKPECFKVAYFMLKNNSDIAEFIDRIRPLRMDGTLKSVIHIGNDLRILSMSQSYPWEEMKGATPLAPKLREKMIERNGLGAWSGTAGLYGSKEQVKADIKKLKKALKSFKGMKKMIILGEKQVNLISAIGQKIKDYSFGKKLHTISHKIKMAFDLLKGQSPETCVQGGLWRVKDQKKKDSINSSNPLDYKAGFYWISPILPMKGSHVTALQNLVEPIFNSYGFDLQQTLSMTNERSLSSVMTISFDKKNKQEASNARKCHDQVVDALTEAGYIIYRAGNHTMKKLDCRKDAYQSVLSSIKNALDPNNILSPGKYNM
;
A
#
# COMPACT_ATOMS: atom_id res chain seq x y z
N MET A 1 0.07 -76.99 -16.13
CA MET A 1 -1.32 -77.31 -15.76
C MET A 1 -2.15 -76.07 -16.07
N THR A 2 -2.91 -76.04 -17.17
CA THR A 2 -4.22 -76.70 -17.41
C THR A 2 -5.38 -76.03 -16.64
N SER A 3 -6.56 -75.75 -17.21
CA SER A 3 -7.02 -75.77 -18.62
C SER A 3 -8.52 -75.41 -18.68
N PHE A 4 -9.02 -74.97 -19.84
CA PHE A 4 -10.45 -74.85 -20.23
C PHE A 4 -11.33 -73.87 -19.40
N GLU A 5 -12.58 -73.52 -19.77
CA GLU A 5 -13.27 -73.19 -21.05
C GLU A 5 -14.77 -72.95 -20.74
N LYS A 6 -15.54 -72.47 -21.73
CA LYS A 6 -17.02 -72.39 -21.82
C LYS A 6 -17.63 -71.22 -21.03
N GLN A 7 -18.45 -70.33 -21.59
CA GLN A 7 -19.49 -70.38 -22.64
C GLN A 7 -20.85 -70.99 -22.21
N SER A 8 -21.80 -70.10 -21.92
CA SER A 8 -23.20 -70.12 -22.41
C SER A 8 -23.69 -68.65 -22.38
N VAL A 9 -24.37 -68.04 -23.37
CA VAL A 9 -25.50 -68.45 -24.25
C VAL A 9 -26.82 -68.49 -23.46
N THR A 10 -27.95 -67.88 -23.87
CA THR A 10 -28.35 -67.17 -25.13
C THR A 10 -28.59 -65.65 -24.84
N SER A 11 -29.55 -64.80 -25.28
CA SER A 11 -30.63 -64.65 -26.30
C SER A 11 -31.20 -63.20 -26.19
N HIS A 12 -31.89 -62.54 -27.15
CA HIS A 12 -32.00 -62.60 -28.63
C HIS A 12 -32.90 -61.43 -29.12
N VAL A 13 -32.60 -60.82 -30.30
CA VAL A 13 -33.58 -60.20 -31.26
C VAL A 13 -34.30 -58.89 -30.78
N ALA A 14 -34.65 -57.88 -31.60
CA ALA A 14 -34.78 -57.76 -33.06
C ALA A 14 -34.18 -56.46 -33.67
N SER A 15 -34.17 -56.42 -35.01
CA SER A 15 -33.75 -55.33 -35.90
C SER A 15 -34.71 -54.14 -36.03
N GLY A 16 -34.19 -52.97 -36.44
CA GLY A 16 -34.85 -52.19 -37.50
C GLY A 16 -35.10 -50.69 -37.26
N ASN A 17 -34.12 -49.82 -37.58
CA ASN A 17 -34.22 -48.91 -38.73
C ASN A 17 -33.01 -47.97 -38.89
N GLN A 18 -32.74 -47.54 -40.14
CA GLN A 18 -31.79 -46.47 -40.42
C GLN A 18 -32.39 -45.10 -40.05
N LEU A 19 -31.61 -44.23 -39.39
CA LEU A 19 -31.92 -42.80 -39.29
C LEU A 19 -30.67 -41.95 -39.50
N ASN A 20 -30.72 -41.11 -40.54
CA ASN A 20 -29.63 -40.22 -40.96
C ASN A 20 -29.27 -39.18 -39.89
N ARG A 21 -28.24 -39.44 -39.08
CA ARG A 21 -27.65 -38.43 -38.17
C ARG A 21 -26.75 -37.45 -38.93
N ARG A 22 -27.37 -36.51 -39.65
CA ARG A 22 -26.69 -35.28 -40.12
C ARG A 22 -26.07 -34.56 -38.90
N SER A 23 -24.77 -34.29 -38.95
CA SER A 23 -24.04 -33.67 -37.84
C SER A 23 -24.34 -32.16 -37.72
N SER A 24 -25.29 -31.81 -36.85
CA SER A 24 -25.70 -30.43 -36.58
C SER A 24 -24.68 -29.65 -35.72
N LYS A 25 -23.48 -29.42 -36.26
CA LYS A 25 -22.48 -28.52 -35.65
C LYS A 25 -23.10 -27.12 -35.47
N ARG A 26 -23.35 -26.72 -34.21
CA ARG A 26 -23.81 -25.36 -33.88
C ARG A 26 -22.80 -24.32 -34.41
N PRO A 27 -23.24 -23.21 -35.04
CA PRO A 27 -22.35 -22.15 -35.49
C PRO A 27 -21.66 -21.47 -34.30
N SER A 28 -20.44 -20.98 -34.51
CA SER A 28 -19.73 -20.16 -33.52
C SER A 28 -20.34 -18.75 -33.43
N SER A 29 -20.04 -18.05 -32.34
CA SER A 29 -20.44 -16.66 -32.08
C SER A 29 -20.30 -15.72 -33.29
N VAL A 30 -19.10 -15.70 -33.89
CA VAL A 30 -18.80 -14.86 -35.05
C VAL A 30 -19.65 -15.26 -36.26
N SER A 31 -19.85 -16.57 -36.52
CA SER A 31 -20.73 -17.01 -37.63
C SER A 31 -22.22 -16.70 -37.44
N SER A 32 -22.72 -16.61 -36.21
CA SER A 32 -24.08 -16.09 -35.96
C SER A 32 -24.17 -14.58 -36.20
N ILE A 33 -23.13 -13.82 -35.88
CA ILE A 33 -23.08 -12.37 -36.16
C ILE A 33 -22.95 -12.09 -37.66
N ILE A 34 -22.18 -12.90 -38.42
CA ILE A 34 -22.05 -12.78 -39.89
C ILE A 34 -23.41 -12.80 -40.57
N LYS A 35 -24.26 -13.82 -40.34
CA LYS A 35 -25.60 -13.88 -40.94
C LYS A 35 -26.48 -12.68 -40.58
N LYS A 36 -26.35 -12.15 -39.36
CA LYS A 36 -27.08 -10.96 -38.90
C LYS A 36 -26.46 -9.64 -39.38
N PHE A 37 -25.29 -9.64 -40.03
CA PHE A 37 -24.69 -8.47 -40.67
C PHE A 37 -24.97 -8.41 -42.17
N GLU A 38 -25.36 -9.52 -42.79
CA GLU A 38 -25.70 -9.60 -44.22
C GLU A 38 -27.19 -9.44 -44.51
N LEU A 39 -28.06 -9.58 -43.49
CA LEU A 39 -29.51 -9.38 -43.60
C LEU A 39 -29.98 -7.94 -43.32
N ASP A 40 -29.18 -7.11 -42.65
CA ASP A 40 -29.55 -5.74 -42.27
C ASP A 40 -29.25 -4.74 -43.42
N GLU A 41 -29.98 -4.83 -44.54
CA GLU A 41 -30.16 -3.67 -45.42
C GLU A 41 -31.35 -2.83 -44.93
N TYR A 42 -31.17 -1.51 -44.85
CA TYR A 42 -32.15 -0.51 -44.38
C TYR A 42 -32.70 -0.69 -42.95
N SER A 43 -31.93 -0.26 -41.96
CA SER A 43 -32.49 0.31 -40.73
C SER A 43 -31.66 1.50 -40.20
N THR A 44 -31.94 2.70 -40.73
CA THR A 44 -31.58 3.95 -40.05
C THR A 44 -32.59 4.21 -38.94
N ASN A 45 -32.29 3.80 -37.71
CA ASN A 45 -33.03 4.24 -36.53
C ASN A 45 -32.15 4.32 -35.28
N ILE A 46 -32.53 5.21 -34.38
CA ILE A 46 -31.85 5.50 -33.11
C ILE A 46 -32.20 4.40 -32.11
N ILE A 47 -31.20 3.81 -31.46
CA ILE A 47 -31.38 2.80 -30.40
C ILE A 47 -30.45 3.10 -29.23
N GLU A 48 -30.96 2.91 -28.01
CA GLU A 48 -30.37 3.29 -26.72
C GLU A 48 -29.07 2.54 -26.40
N LYS A 49 -28.09 3.21 -25.77
CA LYS A 49 -26.73 2.67 -25.53
C LYS A 49 -26.17 2.89 -24.12
N ASP A 50 -26.74 2.22 -23.12
CA ASP A 50 -26.06 1.90 -21.85
C ASP A 50 -26.48 0.49 -21.33
N LYS A 51 -26.46 -0.53 -22.22
CA LYS A 51 -26.84 -1.92 -21.88
C LYS A 51 -25.71 -2.77 -21.27
N PHE A 52 -24.45 -2.39 -21.49
CA PHE A 52 -23.27 -3.14 -21.06
C PHE A 52 -22.19 -2.19 -20.56
N ASN A 53 -21.53 -2.53 -19.45
CA ASN A 53 -20.42 -1.77 -18.89
C ASN A 53 -19.09 -2.37 -19.36
N PHE A 54 -18.19 -1.57 -19.92
CA PHE A 54 -16.89 -2.02 -20.42
C PHE A 54 -15.78 -1.36 -19.61
N SER A 55 -14.88 -2.16 -19.03
CA SER A 55 -13.74 -1.66 -18.25
C SER A 55 -12.53 -2.56 -18.35
N ILE A 56 -11.33 -1.99 -18.20
CA ILE A 56 -10.12 -2.75 -17.93
C ILE A 56 -10.26 -3.46 -16.58
N THR A 57 -9.80 -4.70 -16.49
CA THR A 57 -9.79 -5.47 -15.24
C THR A 57 -8.64 -5.03 -14.35
N SER A 58 -8.85 -3.95 -13.59
CA SER A 58 -7.89 -3.36 -12.65
C SER A 58 -7.78 -4.10 -11.29
N ASN A 59 -8.40 -5.29 -11.17
CA ASN A 59 -8.39 -6.06 -9.94
C ASN A 59 -8.39 -7.58 -10.20
N LYS A 60 -7.80 -8.33 -9.27
CA LYS A 60 -7.62 -9.79 -9.33
C LYS A 60 -8.94 -10.58 -9.48
N GLU A 61 -10.05 -10.10 -8.92
CA GLU A 61 -11.34 -10.78 -9.00
C GLU A 61 -11.95 -10.71 -10.40
N ASP A 62 -11.94 -9.52 -11.03
CA ASP A 62 -12.39 -9.36 -12.41
C ASP A 62 -11.45 -10.03 -13.42
N ARG A 63 -10.12 -10.01 -13.18
CA ARG A 63 -9.15 -10.79 -13.97
C ARG A 63 -9.46 -12.28 -13.91
N LYS A 64 -9.70 -12.82 -12.71
CA LYS A 64 -10.09 -14.21 -12.52
C LYS A 64 -11.38 -14.53 -13.29
N LYS A 65 -12.44 -13.71 -13.16
CA LYS A 65 -13.71 -13.90 -13.90
C LYS A 65 -13.53 -13.88 -15.42
N CYS A 66 -12.61 -13.06 -15.96
CA CYS A 66 -12.24 -13.11 -17.37
C CYS A 66 -11.59 -14.45 -17.75
N TYR A 67 -10.65 -14.96 -16.96
CA TYR A 67 -10.03 -16.27 -17.21
C TYR A 67 -11.03 -17.43 -17.10
N GLU A 68 -11.90 -17.42 -16.07
CA GLU A 68 -13.00 -18.39 -15.92
C GLU A 68 -13.90 -18.38 -17.16
N LEU A 69 -14.37 -17.21 -17.62
CA LEU A 69 -15.17 -17.08 -18.85
C LEU A 69 -14.45 -17.59 -20.11
N VAL A 70 -13.14 -17.34 -20.25
CA VAL A 70 -12.35 -17.86 -21.38
C VAL A 70 -12.31 -19.38 -21.34
N THR A 71 -12.00 -19.95 -20.17
CA THR A 71 -11.91 -21.39 -19.93
C THR A 71 -13.23 -22.07 -20.28
N ASP A 72 -14.33 -21.58 -19.71
CA ASP A 72 -15.70 -22.04 -19.97
C ASP A 72 -16.02 -22.12 -21.47
N VAL A 73 -15.70 -21.04 -22.20
CA VAL A 73 -16.04 -20.92 -23.62
C VAL A 73 -15.04 -21.67 -24.52
N TYR A 74 -13.82 -21.95 -24.07
CA TYR A 74 -12.82 -22.73 -24.79
C TYR A 74 -13.05 -24.24 -24.59
N MET A 75 -13.36 -24.68 -23.37
CA MET A 75 -13.82 -26.04 -23.06
C MET A 75 -15.08 -26.40 -23.86
N LYS A 76 -16.11 -25.53 -23.86
CA LYS A 76 -17.34 -25.69 -24.68
C LYS A 76 -17.08 -25.72 -26.21
N LYS A 77 -15.86 -25.43 -26.67
CA LYS A 77 -15.43 -25.50 -28.08
C LYS A 77 -14.42 -26.61 -28.39
N GLY A 78 -13.92 -27.32 -27.39
CA GLY A 78 -12.84 -28.31 -27.55
C GLY A 78 -11.45 -27.69 -27.79
N PHE A 79 -11.21 -26.47 -27.29
CA PHE A 79 -9.90 -25.80 -27.37
C PHE A 79 -9.04 -25.99 -26.11
N LEU A 80 -9.58 -26.65 -25.09
CA LEU A 80 -8.91 -27.04 -23.84
C LEU A 80 -9.31 -28.48 -23.50
N ILE A 81 -8.52 -29.12 -22.63
CA ILE A 81 -8.80 -30.44 -22.07
C ILE A 81 -9.16 -30.33 -20.57
N ASP A 82 -8.54 -29.38 -19.87
CA ASP A 82 -8.73 -29.12 -18.44
C ASP A 82 -9.69 -27.94 -18.22
N ASN A 83 -10.47 -28.01 -17.14
CA ASN A 83 -11.42 -26.98 -16.71
C ASN A 83 -10.83 -26.03 -15.64
N ASP A 84 -9.54 -26.16 -15.29
CA ASP A 84 -8.86 -25.16 -14.47
C ASP A 84 -8.58 -23.88 -15.27
N TYR A 85 -9.01 -22.73 -14.73
CA TYR A 85 -8.74 -21.41 -15.30
C TYR A 85 -7.26 -21.01 -15.22
N HIS A 86 -6.44 -21.69 -14.42
CA HIS A 86 -4.99 -21.53 -14.48
C HIS A 86 -4.41 -21.98 -15.84
N SER A 87 -5.07 -22.92 -16.55
CA SER A 87 -4.61 -23.42 -17.87
C SER A 87 -4.63 -22.36 -18.98
N VAL A 88 -5.45 -21.30 -18.85
CA VAL A 88 -5.51 -20.20 -19.83
C VAL A 88 -4.61 -19.02 -19.49
N ILE A 89 -3.97 -19.01 -18.31
CA ILE A 89 -3.04 -17.95 -17.89
C ILE A 89 -1.67 -18.19 -18.53
N SER A 90 -0.95 -17.12 -18.88
CA SER A 90 0.32 -17.21 -19.61
C SER A 90 1.30 -16.13 -19.14
N ASN A 91 2.60 -16.32 -19.36
CA ASN A 91 3.65 -15.42 -18.84
C ASN A 91 3.47 -13.94 -19.23
N TYR A 92 2.87 -13.66 -20.40
CA TYR A 92 2.55 -12.31 -20.84
C TYR A 92 1.48 -11.61 -19.98
N ASP A 93 0.62 -12.33 -19.26
CA ASP A 93 -0.41 -11.72 -18.38
C ASP A 93 0.18 -10.98 -17.17
N ASN A 94 1.41 -11.31 -16.80
CA ASN A 94 2.11 -10.65 -15.70
C ASN A 94 2.79 -9.34 -16.13
N GLN A 95 2.80 -9.03 -17.43
CA GLN A 95 3.47 -7.84 -17.96
C GLN A 95 2.55 -6.61 -17.95
N ILE A 96 3.14 -5.46 -17.62
CA ILE A 96 2.49 -4.13 -17.63
C ILE A 96 1.89 -3.75 -19.01
N THR A 97 2.37 -4.39 -20.07
CA THR A 97 1.93 -4.27 -21.47
C THR A 97 0.69 -5.09 -21.82
N THR A 98 0.18 -5.94 -20.93
CA THR A 98 -1.00 -6.77 -21.22
C THR A 98 -2.28 -6.15 -20.63
N VAL A 99 -3.14 -5.63 -21.50
CA VAL A 99 -4.43 -5.03 -21.13
C VAL A 99 -5.54 -6.07 -21.29
N ILE A 100 -6.15 -6.48 -20.18
CA ILE A 100 -7.37 -7.31 -20.19
C ILE A 100 -8.59 -6.41 -20.02
N VAL A 101 -9.53 -6.51 -20.95
CA VAL A 101 -10.78 -5.76 -20.98
C VAL A 101 -11.93 -6.71 -20.67
N SER A 102 -12.82 -6.29 -19.78
CA SER A 102 -14.08 -6.97 -19.48
C SER A 102 -15.26 -6.17 -20.02
N ALA A 103 -16.30 -6.87 -20.48
CA ALA A 103 -17.63 -6.33 -20.65
C ALA A 103 -18.59 -7.04 -19.69
N LYS A 104 -19.42 -6.28 -19.01
CA LYS A 104 -20.30 -6.74 -17.94
C LYS A 104 -21.77 -6.40 -18.21
N ASP A 105 -22.66 -7.24 -17.72
CA ASP A 105 -24.11 -6.98 -17.71
C ASP A 105 -24.52 -5.98 -16.61
N SER A 106 -25.82 -5.70 -16.51
CA SER A 106 -26.41 -4.87 -15.46
C SER A 106 -26.37 -5.49 -14.06
N LEU A 107 -25.95 -6.76 -13.93
CA LEU A 107 -25.73 -7.47 -12.67
C LEU A 107 -24.24 -7.55 -12.31
N ASN A 108 -23.36 -6.88 -13.07
CA ASN A 108 -21.91 -6.86 -12.92
C ASN A 108 -21.21 -8.24 -13.13
N ASN A 109 -21.87 -9.17 -13.84
CA ASN A 109 -21.26 -10.41 -14.31
C ASN A 109 -20.36 -10.12 -15.52
N VAL A 110 -19.18 -10.74 -15.61
CA VAL A 110 -18.33 -10.67 -16.81
C VAL A 110 -18.93 -11.58 -17.89
N ILE A 111 -19.40 -10.98 -18.98
CA ILE A 111 -20.09 -11.67 -20.10
C ILE A 111 -19.30 -11.65 -21.40
N ALA A 112 -18.27 -10.81 -21.52
CA ALA A 112 -17.31 -10.85 -22.61
C ALA A 112 -15.94 -10.32 -22.18
N THR A 113 -14.89 -10.69 -22.91
CA THR A 113 -13.52 -10.21 -22.66
C THR A 113 -12.66 -10.21 -23.91
N VAL A 114 -11.62 -9.37 -23.91
CA VAL A 114 -10.50 -9.43 -24.86
C VAL A 114 -9.20 -9.10 -24.13
N THR A 115 -8.11 -9.76 -24.51
CA THR A 115 -6.75 -9.46 -24.03
C THR A 115 -5.97 -8.79 -25.16
N ILE A 116 -5.24 -7.72 -24.85
CA ILE A 116 -4.37 -6.98 -25.78
C ILE A 116 -2.95 -7.08 -25.23
N VAL A 117 -2.04 -7.67 -26.00
CA VAL A 117 -0.64 -7.93 -25.59
C VAL A 117 0.29 -7.08 -26.46
N LEU A 118 1.29 -6.38 -25.88
CA LEU A 118 2.07 -5.37 -26.62
C LEU A 118 3.58 -5.63 -26.57
N ASN A 119 4.23 -5.57 -27.74
CA ASN A 119 5.69 -5.46 -27.94
C ASN A 119 6.59 -6.34 -27.04
N ILE A 120 6.17 -7.58 -26.81
CA ILE A 120 6.98 -8.63 -26.19
C ILE A 120 7.90 -9.24 -27.25
N SER A 121 9.06 -9.75 -26.86
CA SER A 121 9.89 -10.64 -27.69
C SER A 121 9.23 -12.00 -28.01
N ASP A 122 8.19 -12.36 -27.28
CA ASP A 122 7.34 -13.55 -27.43
C ASP A 122 5.88 -13.08 -27.39
N LEU A 123 5.37 -12.52 -28.50
CA LEU A 123 3.92 -12.36 -28.65
C LEU A 123 3.31 -13.75 -28.89
N PRO A 124 2.13 -14.06 -28.32
CA PRO A 124 1.55 -15.41 -28.36
C PRO A 124 1.42 -16.04 -29.77
N CYS A 125 1.27 -15.24 -30.82
CA CYS A 125 1.22 -15.67 -32.22
C CYS A 125 2.60 -15.99 -32.84
N PHE A 126 3.72 -15.50 -32.28
CA PHE A 126 5.07 -15.78 -32.77
C PHE A 126 5.38 -17.29 -32.70
N GLN A 127 4.81 -17.97 -31.70
CA GLN A 127 4.91 -19.41 -31.49
C GLN A 127 4.20 -20.23 -32.60
N THR A 128 3.27 -19.62 -33.33
CA THR A 128 2.46 -20.28 -34.39
C THR A 128 2.83 -19.78 -35.81
N PHE A 129 3.37 -18.56 -35.94
CA PHE A 129 3.65 -17.90 -37.22
C PHE A 129 5.04 -17.20 -37.25
N PRO A 130 6.14 -17.87 -36.87
CA PRO A 130 7.44 -17.21 -36.68
C PRO A 130 7.99 -16.56 -37.96
N ASN A 131 7.73 -17.16 -39.13
CA ASN A 131 8.22 -16.69 -40.43
C ASN A 131 7.54 -15.39 -40.92
N GLU A 132 6.30 -15.17 -40.49
CA GLU A 132 5.52 -13.98 -40.79
C GLU A 132 5.81 -12.86 -39.79
N THR A 133 6.09 -13.20 -38.53
CA THR A 133 6.31 -12.22 -37.46
C THR A 133 7.76 -11.71 -37.41
N GLU A 134 8.75 -12.53 -37.81
CA GLU A 134 10.15 -12.10 -37.99
C GLU A 134 10.28 -10.93 -38.99
N LYS A 135 9.41 -10.88 -40.01
CA LYS A 135 9.32 -9.78 -40.99
C LYS A 135 8.77 -8.47 -40.40
N LEU A 136 8.30 -8.49 -39.15
CA LEU A 136 7.69 -7.37 -38.44
C LEU A 136 8.45 -7.00 -37.16
N LYS A 137 9.62 -7.60 -36.89
CA LYS A 137 10.40 -7.39 -35.65
C LYS A 137 10.82 -5.93 -35.39
N ASP A 138 11.00 -5.15 -36.45
CA ASP A 138 11.35 -3.73 -36.40
C ASP A 138 10.11 -2.82 -36.26
N LYS A 139 8.92 -3.38 -36.06
CA LYS A 139 7.65 -2.67 -35.87
C LYS A 139 7.15 -2.76 -34.43
N THR A 140 6.38 -1.75 -34.03
CA THR A 140 5.64 -1.78 -32.76
C THR A 140 4.32 -2.54 -32.95
N LEU A 141 4.21 -3.68 -32.27
CA LEU A 141 3.13 -4.65 -32.47
C LEU A 141 2.25 -4.80 -31.23
N ALA A 142 0.95 -5.00 -31.48
CA ALA A 142 0.00 -5.54 -30.51
C ALA A 142 -0.59 -6.86 -31.02
N GLU A 143 -0.91 -7.82 -30.15
CA GLU A 143 -1.76 -8.96 -30.45
C GLU A 143 -3.11 -8.84 -29.71
N VAL A 144 -4.20 -9.10 -30.42
CA VAL A 144 -5.52 -9.34 -29.85
C VAL A 144 -5.69 -10.83 -29.60
N THR A 145 -5.83 -11.22 -28.33
CA THR A 145 -5.92 -12.62 -27.91
C THR A 145 -7.06 -12.84 -26.90
N ARG A 146 -7.43 -14.10 -26.64
CA ARG A 146 -8.55 -14.51 -25.76
C ARG A 146 -9.90 -13.78 -25.98
N LEU A 147 -10.21 -13.35 -27.20
CA LEU A 147 -11.48 -12.70 -27.54
C LEU A 147 -12.67 -13.67 -27.34
N VAL A 148 -13.50 -13.41 -26.33
CA VAL A 148 -14.58 -14.29 -25.87
C VAL A 148 -15.86 -13.51 -25.56
N ILE A 149 -17.02 -14.10 -25.90
CA ILE A 149 -18.36 -13.62 -25.58
C ILE A 149 -19.18 -14.83 -25.08
N HIS A 150 -19.84 -14.69 -23.93
CA HIS A 150 -20.69 -15.71 -23.30
C HIS A 150 -21.87 -16.09 -24.21
N ASP A 151 -22.29 -17.36 -24.15
CA ASP A 151 -23.12 -18.02 -25.16
C ASP A 151 -24.41 -17.27 -25.50
N ASP A 152 -25.14 -16.78 -24.50
CA ASP A 152 -26.43 -16.08 -24.66
C ASP A 152 -26.28 -14.69 -25.31
N TYR A 153 -25.09 -14.10 -25.20
CA TYR A 153 -24.79 -12.75 -25.68
C TYR A 153 -24.09 -12.75 -27.06
N ARG A 154 -23.84 -13.94 -27.63
CA ARG A 154 -23.09 -14.14 -28.89
C ARG A 154 -23.67 -13.49 -30.15
N GLN A 155 -24.90 -12.94 -30.10
CA GLN A 155 -25.49 -12.17 -31.20
C GLN A 155 -25.40 -10.65 -31.02
N SER A 156 -24.83 -10.15 -29.90
CA SER A 156 -24.71 -8.72 -29.65
C SER A 156 -23.62 -8.10 -30.54
N LYS A 157 -24.04 -7.25 -31.48
CA LYS A 157 -23.13 -6.40 -32.26
C LYS A 157 -22.38 -5.43 -31.35
N ASP A 158 -23.07 -4.86 -30.35
CA ASP A 158 -22.50 -3.84 -29.46
C ASP A 158 -21.43 -4.35 -28.50
N LEU A 159 -21.50 -5.59 -28.01
CA LEU A 159 -20.39 -6.18 -27.24
C LEU A 159 -19.11 -6.28 -28.08
N LEU A 160 -19.23 -6.74 -29.33
CA LEU A 160 -18.08 -6.90 -30.21
C LEU A 160 -17.53 -5.53 -30.66
N ILE A 161 -18.40 -4.55 -30.93
CA ILE A 161 -18.00 -3.15 -31.17
C ILE A 161 -17.28 -2.58 -29.95
N GLY A 162 -17.82 -2.74 -28.74
CA GLY A 162 -17.23 -2.20 -27.52
C GLY A 162 -15.85 -2.77 -27.21
N LEU A 163 -15.65 -4.08 -27.35
CA LEU A 163 -14.32 -4.70 -27.18
C LEU A 163 -13.33 -4.22 -28.25
N PHE A 164 -13.73 -4.11 -29.52
CA PHE A 164 -12.83 -3.58 -30.56
C PHE A 164 -12.59 -2.06 -30.48
N ASN A 165 -13.49 -1.30 -29.88
CA ASN A 165 -13.23 0.10 -29.52
C ASN A 165 -12.08 0.19 -28.50
N TYR A 166 -12.05 -0.70 -27.49
CA TYR A 166 -10.89 -0.80 -26.59
C TYR A 166 -9.62 -1.27 -27.31
N VAL A 167 -9.68 -2.22 -28.24
CA VAL A 167 -8.52 -2.59 -29.08
C VAL A 167 -7.98 -1.37 -29.84
N PHE A 168 -8.84 -0.59 -30.48
CA PHE A 168 -8.48 0.64 -31.20
C PHE A 168 -7.90 1.71 -30.28
N ILE A 169 -8.56 1.98 -29.15
CA ILE A 169 -8.10 2.96 -28.15
C ILE A 169 -6.72 2.54 -27.65
N TYR A 170 -6.53 1.29 -27.22
CA TYR A 170 -5.27 0.89 -26.62
C TYR A 170 -4.14 0.70 -27.65
N ALA A 171 -4.27 -0.19 -28.63
CA ALA A 171 -3.17 -0.46 -29.56
C ALA A 171 -2.75 0.79 -30.37
N TYR A 172 -3.72 1.52 -30.95
CA TYR A 172 -3.43 2.69 -31.78
C TYR A 172 -3.35 3.99 -30.96
N LYS A 173 -4.42 4.42 -30.28
CA LYS A 173 -4.44 5.75 -29.64
C LYS A 173 -3.55 5.85 -28.39
N VAL A 174 -3.48 4.82 -27.54
CA VAL A 174 -2.65 4.80 -26.30
C VAL A 174 -1.24 4.30 -26.56
N PHE A 175 -1.04 3.23 -27.33
CA PHE A 175 0.30 2.64 -27.52
C PHE A 175 0.99 2.96 -28.85
N LYS A 176 0.28 3.53 -29.85
CA LYS A 176 0.85 3.95 -31.15
C LYS A 176 1.53 2.78 -31.91
N CYS A 177 1.03 1.56 -31.74
CA CYS A 177 1.50 0.42 -32.53
C CYS A 177 1.36 0.72 -34.02
N ASP A 178 2.38 0.37 -34.83
CA ASP A 178 2.30 0.39 -36.30
C ASP A 178 1.15 -0.54 -36.76
N HIS A 179 1.09 -1.72 -36.15
CA HIS A 179 0.21 -2.80 -36.57
C HIS A 179 -0.42 -3.52 -35.38
N THR A 180 -1.54 -4.19 -35.62
CA THR A 180 -2.12 -5.14 -34.68
C THR A 180 -2.41 -6.47 -35.35
N LEU A 181 -2.06 -7.54 -34.65
CA LEU A 181 -2.14 -8.93 -35.05
C LEU A 181 -3.31 -9.62 -34.34
N ILE A 182 -3.90 -10.62 -34.99
CA ILE A 182 -4.91 -11.50 -34.41
C ILE A 182 -4.91 -12.85 -35.12
N GLU A 183 -4.98 -13.93 -34.36
CA GLU A 183 -5.18 -15.28 -34.90
C GLU A 183 -6.66 -15.51 -35.21
N VAL A 184 -6.99 -15.70 -36.49
CA VAL A 184 -8.37 -15.83 -36.97
C VAL A 184 -8.59 -17.24 -37.51
N ASN A 185 -9.58 -17.95 -36.96
CA ASN A 185 -9.99 -19.24 -37.54
C ASN A 185 -10.47 -19.05 -39.00
N PRO A 186 -10.01 -19.83 -39.99
CA PRO A 186 -10.18 -19.55 -41.42
C PRO A 186 -11.61 -19.18 -41.86
N ARG A 187 -12.63 -19.82 -41.28
CA ARG A 187 -14.06 -19.57 -41.58
C ARG A 187 -14.56 -18.16 -41.18
N HIS A 188 -13.72 -17.34 -40.57
CA HIS A 188 -14.03 -15.97 -40.14
C HIS A 188 -13.17 -14.90 -40.82
N VAL A 189 -12.11 -15.24 -41.56
CA VAL A 189 -11.15 -14.27 -42.14
C VAL A 189 -11.85 -13.21 -43.00
N GLN A 190 -12.84 -13.59 -43.81
CA GLN A 190 -13.59 -12.62 -44.62
C GLN A 190 -14.42 -11.62 -43.79
N TYR A 191 -14.84 -11.97 -42.57
CA TYR A 191 -15.54 -11.05 -41.67
C TYR A 191 -14.57 -10.03 -41.06
N TYR A 192 -13.43 -10.51 -40.55
CA TYR A 192 -12.35 -9.65 -40.05
C TYR A 192 -11.82 -8.71 -41.14
N LYS A 193 -11.70 -9.19 -42.39
CA LYS A 193 -11.32 -8.38 -43.56
C LYS A 193 -12.38 -7.37 -44.01
N ARG A 194 -13.66 -7.76 -44.06
CA ARG A 194 -14.75 -6.91 -44.59
C ARG A 194 -15.21 -5.84 -43.60
N PHE A 195 -15.22 -6.14 -42.30
CA PHE A 195 -15.83 -5.28 -41.29
C PHE A 195 -14.81 -4.65 -40.32
N LEU A 196 -13.73 -5.37 -39.96
CA LEU A 196 -12.66 -4.90 -39.07
C LEU A 196 -11.36 -4.55 -39.83
N TYR A 197 -11.35 -4.62 -41.17
CA TYR A 197 -10.20 -4.32 -42.05
C TYR A 197 -8.89 -5.12 -41.83
N PHE A 198 -8.87 -6.13 -40.96
CA PHE A 198 -7.72 -7.04 -40.80
C PHE A 198 -7.50 -7.86 -42.09
N ARG A 199 -6.33 -7.72 -42.70
CA ARG A 199 -5.88 -8.46 -43.89
C ARG A 199 -5.22 -9.77 -43.43
N PRO A 200 -5.44 -10.93 -44.09
CA PRO A 200 -4.64 -12.12 -43.80
C PRO A 200 -3.16 -11.84 -44.13
N LEU A 201 -2.27 -12.31 -43.27
CA LEU A 201 -0.81 -12.18 -43.38
C LEU A 201 -0.13 -13.53 -43.67
N SER A 202 -0.71 -14.63 -43.19
CA SER A 202 -0.20 -16.00 -43.35
C SER A 202 -1.19 -16.91 -44.11
N ASP A 203 -0.71 -18.09 -44.47
CA ASP A 203 -1.56 -19.26 -44.74
C ASP A 203 -2.09 -19.91 -43.44
N LYS A 204 -2.83 -21.02 -43.56
CA LYS A 204 -3.42 -21.77 -42.43
C LYS A 204 -2.35 -22.58 -41.67
N GLN A 205 -2.08 -22.20 -40.43
CA GLN A 205 -1.31 -23.01 -39.47
C GLN A 205 -2.24 -23.65 -38.42
N GLU A 206 -1.65 -24.44 -37.51
CA GLU A 206 -2.34 -25.10 -36.39
C GLU A 206 -1.81 -24.57 -35.06
N CYS A 207 -2.68 -23.96 -34.26
CA CYS A 207 -2.27 -23.28 -33.03
C CYS A 207 -2.26 -24.26 -31.85
N ALA A 208 -1.07 -24.68 -31.42
CA ALA A 208 -0.87 -25.64 -30.33
C ALA A 208 -1.53 -25.19 -29.02
N ARG A 209 -1.58 -23.87 -28.77
CA ARG A 209 -2.20 -23.24 -27.59
C ARG A 209 -3.70 -23.50 -27.45
N VAL A 210 -4.37 -23.98 -28.51
CA VAL A 210 -5.82 -24.26 -28.56
C VAL A 210 -6.10 -25.59 -29.26
N GLN A 211 -5.40 -26.66 -28.87
CA GLN A 211 -5.59 -28.03 -29.37
C GLN A 211 -5.44 -28.15 -30.90
N ASN A 212 -4.36 -27.56 -31.43
CA ASN A 212 -4.04 -27.53 -32.87
C ASN A 212 -5.17 -26.96 -33.75
N ALA A 213 -6.05 -26.11 -33.19
CA ALA A 213 -7.14 -25.52 -33.96
C ALA A 213 -6.58 -24.66 -35.12
N PRO A 214 -7.18 -24.73 -36.33
CA PRO A 214 -6.65 -24.04 -37.48
C PRO A 214 -6.82 -22.52 -37.35
N ALA A 215 -5.73 -21.80 -37.59
CA ALA A 215 -5.63 -20.35 -37.49
C ALA A 215 -4.96 -19.76 -38.75
N ILE A 216 -5.31 -18.51 -39.06
CA ILE A 216 -4.62 -17.65 -40.03
C ILE A 216 -4.27 -16.35 -39.29
N LEU A 217 -2.99 -16.00 -39.28
CA LEU A 217 -2.55 -14.71 -38.74
C LEU A 217 -3.11 -13.61 -39.63
N SER A 218 -3.78 -12.64 -39.02
CA SER A 218 -4.32 -11.48 -39.72
C SER A 218 -3.78 -10.20 -39.09
N ILE A 219 -3.43 -9.24 -39.94
CA ILE A 219 -2.82 -7.96 -39.57
C ILE A 219 -3.72 -6.80 -39.93
N ILE A 220 -3.80 -5.80 -39.07
CA ILE A 220 -4.32 -4.48 -39.39
C ILE A 220 -3.17 -3.48 -39.33
N ASP A 221 -3.09 -2.65 -40.35
CA ASP A 221 -2.16 -1.52 -40.43
C ASP A 221 -2.90 -0.25 -40.02
N TRP A 222 -2.37 0.47 -39.03
CA TRP A 222 -3.05 1.64 -38.49
C TRP A 222 -2.86 2.90 -39.33
N ASP A 223 -1.83 3.01 -40.17
CA ASP A 223 -1.67 4.15 -41.08
C ASP A 223 -2.66 4.09 -42.27
N THR A 224 -2.98 2.88 -42.77
CA THR A 224 -4.17 2.66 -43.63
C THR A 224 -5.44 3.24 -42.99
N LEU A 225 -5.60 3.15 -41.66
CA LEU A 225 -6.76 3.64 -40.92
C LEU A 225 -6.69 5.12 -40.54
N ASN A 226 -5.51 5.70 -40.46
CA ASN A 226 -5.30 7.14 -40.34
C ASN A 226 -5.87 7.87 -41.58
N THR A 227 -5.85 7.22 -42.75
CA THR A 227 -6.54 7.71 -43.97
C THR A 227 -8.07 7.62 -43.87
N ILE A 228 -8.62 6.63 -43.16
CA ILE A 228 -10.07 6.48 -42.88
C ILE A 228 -10.58 7.60 -41.98
N GLU A 229 -9.82 7.93 -40.92
CA GLU A 229 -10.19 8.93 -39.92
C GLU A 229 -10.21 10.35 -40.53
N ASN A 230 -9.25 10.67 -41.40
CA ASN A 230 -9.11 12.00 -42.00
C ASN A 230 -9.84 12.19 -43.34
N PHE A 231 -10.13 11.12 -44.11
CA PHE A 231 -10.78 11.23 -45.43
C PHE A 231 -11.98 10.27 -45.61
N PRO A 232 -12.99 10.29 -44.72
CA PRO A 232 -14.08 9.29 -44.70
C PRO A 232 -14.88 9.21 -46.01
N HIS A 233 -14.96 10.30 -46.78
CA HIS A 233 -15.67 10.36 -48.05
C HIS A 233 -15.03 9.53 -49.18
N LYS A 234 -13.73 9.17 -49.09
CA LYS A 234 -13.03 8.42 -50.15
C LYS A 234 -13.35 6.92 -50.16
N ILE A 235 -14.07 6.39 -49.16
CA ILE A 235 -14.20 4.95 -48.92
C ILE A 235 -15.67 4.51 -49.02
N LYS A 236 -16.06 4.02 -50.21
CA LYS A 236 -17.44 3.67 -50.60
C LYS A 236 -18.22 2.79 -49.61
N ASN A 237 -17.55 1.99 -48.77
CA ASN A 237 -18.18 1.06 -47.83
C ASN A 237 -18.04 1.46 -46.35
N LEU A 238 -17.52 2.64 -46.00
CA LEU A 238 -17.17 2.95 -44.60
C LEU A 238 -18.36 2.84 -43.64
N LYS A 239 -19.55 3.29 -44.06
CA LYS A 239 -20.82 3.16 -43.31
C LYS A 239 -21.18 1.70 -42.94
N ARG A 240 -20.72 0.72 -43.72
CA ARG A 240 -20.97 -0.73 -43.56
C ARG A 240 -19.88 -1.46 -42.75
N SER A 241 -18.92 -0.74 -42.14
CA SER A 241 -17.82 -1.31 -41.33
C SER A 241 -18.02 -1.14 -39.82
N PHE A 242 -17.20 -1.78 -38.97
CA PHE A 242 -17.23 -1.53 -37.51
C PHE A 242 -16.97 -0.06 -37.16
N TYR A 243 -16.11 0.61 -37.92
CA TYR A 243 -15.63 1.95 -37.61
C TYR A 243 -16.67 3.05 -37.83
N SER A 244 -17.82 2.76 -38.46
CA SER A 244 -18.97 3.68 -38.43
C SER A 244 -19.66 3.75 -37.05
N GLY A 245 -19.42 2.77 -36.18
CA GLY A 245 -19.91 2.71 -34.80
C GLY A 245 -18.97 3.31 -33.74
N LEU A 246 -17.80 3.85 -34.13
CA LEU A 246 -16.88 4.53 -33.21
C LEU A 246 -17.53 5.81 -32.65
N HIS A 247 -17.82 5.83 -31.34
CA HIS A 247 -18.24 7.05 -30.67
C HIS A 247 -17.05 7.99 -30.40
N LEU A 248 -16.67 8.77 -31.41
CA LEU A 248 -15.85 9.99 -31.27
C LEU A 248 -16.64 11.14 -30.60
N GLN A 249 -17.47 10.84 -29.60
CA GLN A 249 -18.19 11.84 -28.82
C GLN A 249 -17.28 12.40 -27.72
N LYS A 250 -17.03 13.72 -27.76
CA LYS A 250 -16.22 14.46 -26.79
C LYS A 250 -16.55 14.16 -25.32
N THR A 251 -17.80 13.82 -25.00
CA THR A 251 -18.28 13.57 -23.63
C THR A 251 -17.79 12.25 -23.02
N LYS A 252 -17.75 11.13 -23.75
CA LYS A 252 -17.08 9.88 -23.28
C LYS A 252 -15.57 9.89 -23.59
N LEU A 253 -15.11 10.77 -24.50
CA LEU A 253 -13.69 11.10 -24.60
C LEU A 253 -13.17 11.76 -23.33
N ASN A 254 -13.86 12.73 -22.70
CA ASN A 254 -13.37 13.43 -21.50
C ASN A 254 -12.88 12.50 -20.36
N SER A 255 -13.61 11.45 -20.00
CA SER A 255 -13.17 10.50 -18.96
C SER A 255 -11.97 9.67 -19.40
N ILE A 256 -11.94 9.27 -20.67
CA ILE A 256 -10.81 8.55 -21.27
C ILE A 256 -9.65 9.54 -21.56
N GLU A 257 -9.88 10.85 -21.59
CA GLU A 257 -8.89 11.92 -21.78
C GLU A 257 -8.16 12.28 -20.48
N GLU A 258 -8.70 11.98 -19.31
CA GLU A 258 -7.91 12.03 -18.07
C GLU A 258 -6.97 10.82 -18.01
N ASP A 259 -7.50 9.61 -18.24
CA ASP A 259 -6.69 8.38 -18.43
C ASP A 259 -5.65 8.55 -19.56
N ILE A 260 -6.02 9.16 -20.68
CA ILE A 260 -5.10 9.46 -21.80
C ILE A 260 -4.20 10.66 -21.51
N LYS A 261 -4.54 11.61 -20.63
CA LYS A 261 -3.57 12.65 -20.20
C LYS A 261 -2.51 12.06 -19.29
N GLU A 262 -2.86 11.15 -18.38
CA GLU A 262 -1.89 10.41 -17.57
C GLU A 262 -1.06 9.44 -18.44
N ALA A 263 -1.71 8.67 -19.33
CA ALA A 263 -1.03 7.79 -20.27
C ALA A 263 -0.25 8.55 -21.38
N THR A 264 -0.59 9.78 -21.74
CA THR A 264 0.15 10.58 -22.75
C THR A 264 1.31 11.36 -22.12
N LYS A 265 1.22 11.69 -20.81
CA LYS A 265 2.43 12.00 -20.02
C LYS A 265 3.42 10.83 -20.09
N PHE A 266 2.97 9.60 -19.89
CA PHE A 266 3.78 8.39 -20.13
C PHE A 266 4.24 8.26 -21.60
N LYS A 267 3.37 8.57 -22.57
CA LYS A 267 3.66 8.38 -24.00
C LYS A 267 4.76 9.28 -24.55
N LYS A 268 5.02 10.45 -23.94
CA LYS A 268 6.19 11.28 -24.30
C LYS A 268 7.53 10.65 -23.88
N TYR A 269 7.51 9.62 -23.03
CA TYR A 269 8.68 8.84 -22.60
C TYR A 269 8.84 7.48 -23.32
N GLN A 270 7.82 6.97 -24.02
CA GLN A 270 7.74 5.54 -24.41
C GLN A 270 8.17 5.17 -25.83
N THR A 271 8.70 6.08 -26.65
CA THR A 271 9.13 5.79 -28.03
C THR A 271 10.65 5.78 -28.20
N SER A 272 11.31 4.69 -27.79
CA SER A 272 12.62 4.25 -28.34
C SER A 272 13.03 2.88 -27.77
N LYS A 273 14.02 2.25 -28.44
CA LYS A 273 14.72 1.02 -28.02
C LYS A 273 15.21 1.08 -26.56
N ILE A 274 15.66 2.28 -26.18
CA ILE A 274 16.23 2.68 -24.89
C ILE A 274 15.39 2.20 -23.67
N GLN A 275 14.06 2.14 -23.75
CA GLN A 275 13.28 1.65 -22.60
C GLN A 275 13.44 0.15 -22.32
N LYS A 276 13.64 -0.69 -23.34
CA LYS A 276 13.95 -2.12 -23.11
C LYS A 276 15.32 -2.26 -22.46
N ASP A 277 16.28 -1.46 -22.93
CA ASP A 277 17.65 -1.41 -22.42
C ASP A 277 17.69 -0.92 -20.95
N ILE A 278 16.88 0.08 -20.57
CA ILE A 278 16.79 0.59 -19.18
C ILE A 278 16.20 -0.46 -18.22
N PHE A 279 15.13 -1.16 -18.60
CA PHE A 279 14.59 -2.21 -17.72
C PHE A 279 15.57 -3.37 -17.59
N GLN A 280 16.30 -3.72 -18.67
CA GLN A 280 17.35 -4.73 -18.60
C GLN A 280 18.46 -4.31 -17.62
N LYS A 281 18.98 -3.08 -17.70
CA LYS A 281 19.95 -2.56 -16.72
C LYS A 281 19.47 -2.76 -15.27
N PHE A 282 18.20 -2.47 -14.95
CA PHE A 282 17.68 -2.71 -13.60
C PHE A 282 17.54 -4.20 -13.24
N TYR A 283 17.18 -5.07 -14.19
CA TYR A 283 17.18 -6.52 -13.99
C TYR A 283 18.60 -7.07 -13.79
N ASP A 284 19.61 -6.49 -14.44
CA ASP A 284 21.01 -6.88 -14.31
C ASP A 284 21.57 -6.52 -12.92
N ILE A 285 21.14 -5.39 -12.34
CA ILE A 285 21.55 -4.94 -10.98
C ILE A 285 20.92 -5.81 -9.87
N VAL A 286 19.59 -6.01 -9.88
CA VAL A 286 18.88 -6.67 -8.75
C VAL A 286 18.27 -8.04 -9.04
N GLY A 287 18.30 -8.53 -10.28
CA GLY A 287 17.54 -9.70 -10.71
C GLY A 287 16.11 -9.35 -11.16
N PHE A 288 15.62 -10.03 -12.19
CA PHE A 288 14.30 -9.79 -12.80
C PHE A 288 13.16 -9.83 -11.77
N GLU A 289 13.20 -10.80 -10.85
CA GLU A 289 12.17 -11.00 -9.83
C GLU A 289 12.12 -9.86 -8.79
N ASN A 290 13.14 -9.01 -8.69
CA ASN A 290 13.21 -7.91 -7.72
C ASN A 290 12.82 -6.55 -8.32
N VAL A 291 12.34 -6.52 -9.57
CA VAL A 291 11.80 -5.33 -10.24
C VAL A 291 10.30 -5.53 -10.53
N LYS A 292 9.44 -5.04 -9.62
CA LYS A 292 7.98 -5.23 -9.68
C LYS A 292 7.32 -4.19 -10.57
N ILE A 293 7.04 -4.57 -11.82
CA ILE A 293 6.29 -3.75 -12.80
C ILE A 293 4.79 -4.10 -12.87
N ASP A 294 4.38 -5.22 -12.25
CA ASP A 294 3.01 -5.72 -12.30
C ASP A 294 2.02 -4.81 -11.55
N LEU A 295 0.80 -4.72 -12.07
CA LEU A 295 -0.17 -3.75 -11.59
C LEU A 295 -0.76 -4.12 -10.21
N ASP A 296 -0.83 -5.41 -9.86
CA ASP A 296 -1.36 -5.86 -8.57
C ASP A 296 -0.41 -5.47 -7.41
N THR A 297 0.90 -5.73 -7.53
CA THR A 297 1.90 -5.29 -6.54
C THR A 297 1.99 -3.76 -6.48
N ARG A 298 1.93 -3.07 -7.64
CA ARG A 298 1.91 -1.61 -7.67
C ARG A 298 0.67 -1.02 -7.00
N PHE A 299 -0.50 -1.63 -7.15
CA PHE A 299 -1.68 -1.26 -6.38
C PHE A 299 -1.52 -1.57 -4.89
N GLU A 300 -0.87 -2.67 -4.50
CA GLU A 300 -0.62 -2.97 -3.09
C GLU A 300 0.22 -1.89 -2.40
N TYR A 301 1.33 -1.47 -3.02
CA TYR A 301 2.19 -0.39 -2.49
C TYR A 301 1.52 0.99 -2.58
N GLY A 302 0.59 1.19 -3.52
CA GLY A 302 -0.25 2.38 -3.61
C GLY A 302 -1.44 2.41 -2.64
N ARG A 303 -1.60 1.41 -1.77
CA ARG A 303 -2.59 1.45 -0.67
C ARG A 303 -2.12 2.42 0.41
N SER A 304 -3.05 3.24 0.89
CA SER A 304 -2.82 4.18 1.99
C SER A 304 -3.96 4.16 3.01
N THR A 305 -3.64 4.51 4.26
CA THR A 305 -4.58 4.79 5.36
C THR A 305 -5.14 6.22 5.33
N LEU A 306 -4.59 7.12 4.50
CA LEU A 306 -5.19 8.43 4.19
C LEU A 306 -6.44 8.28 3.30
N GLU A 307 -7.09 9.38 2.89
CA GLU A 307 -8.18 9.37 1.89
C GLU A 307 -7.76 8.69 0.57
N SER A 308 -6.61 9.05 0.01
CA SER A 308 -6.03 8.51 -1.23
C SER A 308 -4.58 8.05 -1.04
N GLY A 309 -4.03 7.33 -2.03
CA GLY A 309 -2.61 6.94 -2.12
C GLY A 309 -2.09 7.19 -3.54
N THR A 310 -0.84 6.86 -3.83
CA THR A 310 -0.19 7.09 -5.15
C THR A 310 0.17 5.78 -5.85
N LEU A 311 -0.04 5.70 -7.16
CA LEU A 311 0.36 4.54 -7.95
C LEU A 311 1.84 4.69 -8.37
N PRO A 312 2.76 3.81 -7.91
CA PRO A 312 4.16 3.87 -8.31
C PRO A 312 4.34 3.45 -9.77
N LYS A 313 5.46 3.84 -10.37
CA LYS A 313 5.89 3.41 -11.71
C LYS A 313 6.25 1.93 -11.73
N LEU A 314 7.02 1.52 -10.73
CA LEU A 314 7.48 0.17 -10.41
C LEU A 314 8.09 0.17 -9.00
N ILE A 315 8.41 -1.00 -8.46
CA ILE A 315 9.16 -1.15 -7.21
C ILE A 315 10.48 -1.90 -7.48
N ILE A 316 11.61 -1.40 -6.99
CA ILE A 316 12.92 -2.09 -7.03
C ILE A 316 13.28 -2.56 -5.62
N GLN A 317 13.74 -3.80 -5.48
CA GLN A 317 14.03 -4.45 -4.19
C GLN A 317 15.50 -4.91 -4.10
N PRO A 318 16.45 -4.01 -3.82
CA PRO A 318 17.87 -4.36 -3.61
C PRO A 318 18.09 -5.13 -2.30
N GLU A 319 19.09 -6.01 -2.27
CA GLU A 319 19.48 -6.81 -1.09
C GLU A 319 20.76 -6.32 -0.38
N ASN A 320 21.48 -5.39 -1.01
CA ASN A 320 22.76 -4.90 -0.54
C ASN A 320 22.98 -3.41 -0.93
N HIS A 321 24.03 -2.82 -0.37
CA HIS A 321 24.37 -1.41 -0.54
C HIS A 321 24.83 -1.06 -1.96
N ASP A 322 25.57 -1.94 -2.64
CA ASP A 322 26.09 -1.68 -3.98
C ASP A 322 24.99 -1.63 -5.04
N GLN A 323 23.98 -2.49 -4.94
CA GLN A 323 22.77 -2.37 -5.75
C GLN A 323 22.05 -1.03 -5.55
N VAL A 324 22.04 -0.46 -4.33
CA VAL A 324 21.45 0.88 -4.11
C VAL A 324 22.25 1.96 -4.82
N LYS A 325 23.60 1.90 -4.80
CA LYS A 325 24.47 2.82 -5.56
C LYS A 325 24.18 2.75 -7.05
N GLU A 326 24.18 1.55 -7.63
CA GLU A 326 23.96 1.33 -9.06
C GLU A 326 22.54 1.77 -9.49
N ILE A 327 21.51 1.49 -8.69
CA ILE A 327 20.15 2.00 -8.91
C ILE A 327 20.12 3.52 -8.91
N MET A 328 20.79 4.18 -7.96
CA MET A 328 20.77 5.64 -7.85
C MET A 328 21.55 6.30 -8.99
N SER A 329 22.76 5.84 -9.32
CA SER A 329 23.52 6.33 -10.48
C SER A 329 22.74 6.17 -11.78
N LEU A 330 22.08 5.02 -11.98
CA LEU A 330 21.24 4.79 -13.16
C LEU A 330 19.99 5.67 -13.18
N ALA A 331 19.29 5.80 -12.05
CA ALA A 331 18.13 6.69 -11.92
C ALA A 331 18.50 8.16 -12.19
N ASN A 332 19.72 8.56 -11.86
CA ASN A 332 20.28 9.87 -12.14
C ASN A 332 20.66 10.05 -13.63
N GLU A 333 21.25 9.02 -14.27
CA GLU A 333 21.53 8.99 -15.72
C GLU A 333 20.26 9.23 -16.55
N ILE A 334 19.15 8.60 -16.15
CA ILE A 334 17.88 8.61 -16.91
C ILE A 334 16.83 9.60 -16.36
N VAL A 335 17.17 10.36 -15.32
CA VAL A 335 16.32 11.33 -14.60
C VAL A 335 14.94 10.73 -14.22
N TRP A 336 14.95 9.63 -13.46
CA TRP A 336 13.74 9.00 -12.92
C TRP A 336 13.56 9.30 -11.43
N GLU A 337 12.41 9.85 -11.04
CA GLU A 337 12.05 10.08 -9.63
C GLU A 337 12.09 8.76 -8.82
N VAL A 338 12.81 8.75 -7.69
CA VAL A 338 12.95 7.62 -6.75
C VAL A 338 12.47 8.01 -5.35
N HIS A 339 11.66 7.14 -4.74
CA HIS A 339 11.21 7.25 -3.35
C HIS A 339 11.65 6.04 -2.51
N PRO A 340 12.66 6.20 -1.63
CA PRO A 340 13.12 5.12 -0.77
C PRO A 340 12.16 4.86 0.40
N ILE A 341 11.85 3.58 0.64
CA ILE A 341 11.07 3.10 1.78
C ILE A 341 11.80 1.93 2.46
N SER A 342 11.68 1.83 3.78
CA SER A 342 12.28 0.73 4.55
C SER A 342 11.37 -0.50 4.59
N THR A 343 10.30 -0.49 5.39
CA THR A 343 9.27 -1.56 5.38
C THR A 343 7.86 -1.05 5.02
N GLY A 344 7.73 0.19 4.53
CA GLY A 344 6.45 0.75 4.05
C GLY A 344 5.36 0.97 5.13
N LYS A 345 5.67 0.77 6.42
CA LYS A 345 4.68 0.85 7.51
C LYS A 345 4.47 2.27 8.06
N ASN A 346 4.48 3.30 7.22
CA ASN A 346 4.29 4.71 7.65
C ASN A 346 2.81 5.11 7.82
N TRP A 347 2.02 4.23 8.44
CA TRP A 347 0.56 4.34 8.49
C TRP A 347 0.08 5.60 9.20
N GLY A 348 -0.94 6.26 8.65
CA GLY A 348 -1.53 7.52 9.11
C GLY A 348 -0.71 8.77 8.76
N TYR A 349 0.47 8.59 8.15
CA TYR A 349 1.23 9.67 7.50
C TYR A 349 1.24 9.50 5.97
N SER A 350 1.73 8.38 5.42
CA SER A 350 1.68 8.06 3.97
C SER A 350 1.93 6.59 3.59
N ASP A 351 2.04 5.68 4.56
CA ASP A 351 2.17 4.24 4.33
C ASP A 351 3.45 3.91 3.51
N ALA A 352 3.31 3.41 2.28
CA ALA A 352 4.41 3.19 1.32
C ALA A 352 4.36 4.15 0.11
N CYS A 353 3.41 5.10 0.10
CA CYS A 353 3.15 5.98 -1.04
C CYS A 353 4.19 7.10 -1.18
N ALA A 354 4.68 7.31 -2.40
CA ALA A 354 5.45 8.48 -2.79
C ALA A 354 4.57 9.75 -2.83
N LEU A 355 5.19 10.93 -2.98
CA LEU A 355 4.46 12.20 -3.06
C LEU A 355 3.59 12.31 -4.33
N ASN A 356 4.02 11.69 -5.43
CA ASN A 356 3.40 11.75 -6.76
C ASN A 356 3.08 10.33 -7.30
N ASN A 357 2.15 10.23 -8.26
CA ASN A 357 2.04 9.05 -9.13
C ASN A 357 3.27 8.93 -10.04
N GLY A 358 3.63 7.72 -10.46
CA GLY A 358 4.68 7.51 -11.47
C GLY A 358 6.12 7.63 -10.97
N VAL A 359 6.32 7.64 -9.66
CA VAL A 359 7.63 7.57 -8.98
C VAL A 359 8.08 6.11 -8.85
N VAL A 360 9.38 5.82 -8.94
CA VAL A 360 9.97 4.51 -8.61
C VAL A 360 10.00 4.34 -7.09
N LEU A 361 9.43 3.27 -6.55
CA LEU A 361 9.67 2.92 -5.14
C LEU A 361 10.95 2.10 -5.02
N LEU A 362 11.84 2.52 -4.13
CA LEU A 362 13.02 1.76 -3.75
C LEU A 362 12.76 1.10 -2.40
N ASP A 363 12.42 -0.19 -2.43
CA ASP A 363 11.94 -0.97 -1.29
C ASP A 363 13.08 -1.76 -0.64
N LEU A 364 13.68 -1.14 0.38
CA LEU A 364 14.90 -1.60 1.06
C LEU A 364 14.65 -2.77 2.01
N LYS A 365 13.44 -3.37 2.04
CA LYS A 365 13.08 -4.44 3.00
C LYS A 365 13.93 -5.72 2.89
N ARG A 366 14.61 -5.96 1.76
CA ARG A 366 15.51 -7.11 1.56
C ARG A 366 16.89 -6.87 2.20
N MET A 367 17.31 -5.62 2.36
CA MET A 367 18.47 -5.24 3.16
C MET A 367 18.10 -5.33 4.66
N ASN A 368 18.05 -6.54 5.21
CA ASN A 368 17.51 -6.81 6.55
C ASN A 368 18.51 -7.46 7.53
N LYS A 369 19.81 -7.26 7.31
CA LYS A 369 20.87 -7.79 8.18
C LYS A 369 21.07 -6.89 9.41
N ILE A 370 21.14 -7.51 10.58
CA ILE A 370 21.86 -6.94 11.73
C ILE A 370 23.34 -7.10 11.37
N PHE A 371 24.02 -5.99 11.09
CA PHE A 371 25.33 -5.96 10.45
C PHE A 371 26.46 -6.20 11.45
N SER A 372 26.36 -5.60 12.63
CA SER A 372 27.24 -5.85 13.78
C SER A 372 26.54 -5.50 15.08
N PHE A 373 27.07 -6.02 16.19
CA PHE A 373 26.56 -5.80 17.55
C PHE A 373 27.75 -5.80 18.53
N ASP A 374 27.83 -4.78 19.38
CA ASP A 374 28.83 -4.69 20.45
C ASP A 374 28.19 -5.09 21.79
N ALA A 375 28.67 -6.20 22.36
CA ALA A 375 28.15 -6.78 23.59
C ALA A 375 28.69 -6.11 24.88
N GLU A 376 29.67 -5.22 24.78
CA GLU A 376 30.24 -4.47 25.90
C GLU A 376 29.71 -3.03 25.93
N LEU A 377 29.67 -2.37 24.78
CA LEU A 377 29.24 -0.98 24.61
C LEU A 377 27.75 -0.83 24.29
N GLY A 378 27.07 -1.90 23.88
CA GLY A 378 25.62 -1.90 23.64
C GLY A 378 25.19 -1.20 22.34
N THR A 379 26.02 -1.25 21.30
CA THR A 379 25.69 -0.72 19.97
C THR A 379 25.16 -1.81 19.06
N VAL A 380 24.28 -1.46 18.11
CA VAL A 380 23.87 -2.36 17.03
C VAL A 380 23.78 -1.61 15.70
N VAL A 381 24.47 -2.11 14.68
CA VAL A 381 24.45 -1.58 13.32
C VAL A 381 23.46 -2.39 12.50
N VAL A 382 22.55 -1.73 11.79
CA VAL A 382 21.45 -2.40 11.07
C VAL A 382 21.27 -1.86 9.65
N GLU A 383 20.83 -2.73 8.74
CA GLU A 383 20.31 -2.36 7.41
C GLU A 383 18.83 -1.90 7.48
N PRO A 384 18.26 -1.24 6.45
CA PRO A 384 16.98 -0.53 6.59
C PRO A 384 15.76 -1.44 6.73
N GLY A 385 15.79 -2.63 6.15
CA GLY A 385 14.78 -3.67 6.32
C GLY A 385 14.72 -4.27 7.74
N VAL A 386 15.72 -4.02 8.59
CA VAL A 386 15.73 -4.52 9.98
C VAL A 386 14.61 -3.88 10.80
N THR A 387 13.77 -4.75 11.34
CA THR A 387 12.60 -4.39 12.14
C THR A 387 12.89 -4.39 13.64
N GLN A 388 12.09 -3.63 14.42
CA GLN A 388 12.22 -3.62 15.87
C GLN A 388 11.97 -5.01 16.50
N GLY A 389 11.11 -5.84 15.90
CA GLY A 389 10.89 -7.22 16.30
C GLY A 389 12.11 -8.12 16.09
N GLN A 390 12.83 -7.98 14.97
CA GLN A 390 14.06 -8.73 14.72
C GLN A 390 15.16 -8.41 15.73
N VAL A 391 15.40 -7.13 16.06
CA VAL A 391 16.42 -6.76 17.06
C VAL A 391 16.00 -7.20 18.46
N ALA A 392 14.72 -7.04 18.84
CA ALA A 392 14.23 -7.55 20.12
C ALA A 392 14.44 -9.06 20.26
N LYS A 393 14.10 -9.84 19.21
CA LYS A 393 14.30 -11.29 19.19
C LYS A 393 15.79 -11.67 19.19
N PHE A 394 16.64 -10.98 18.44
CA PHE A 394 18.08 -11.22 18.43
C PHE A 394 18.71 -11.03 19.82
N LEU A 395 18.33 -9.98 20.55
CA LEU A 395 18.80 -9.73 21.92
C LEU A 395 18.25 -10.76 22.93
N GLU A 396 17.01 -11.24 22.74
CA GLU A 396 16.35 -12.22 23.61
C GLU A 396 16.89 -13.65 23.40
N ASP A 397 16.99 -14.11 22.14
CA ASP A 397 17.48 -15.46 21.78
C ASP A 397 18.93 -15.70 22.22
N ASN A 398 19.78 -14.66 22.14
CA ASN A 398 21.19 -14.72 22.56
C ASN A 398 21.40 -14.28 24.03
N ASN A 399 20.31 -14.00 24.77
CA ASN A 399 20.34 -13.56 26.17
C ASN A 399 21.28 -12.37 26.45
N HIS A 400 21.35 -11.40 25.53
CA HIS A 400 22.21 -10.23 25.66
C HIS A 400 21.72 -9.28 26.79
N PRO A 401 22.64 -8.54 27.45
CA PRO A 401 22.31 -7.71 28.62
C PRO A 401 21.68 -6.35 28.26
N PHE A 402 21.09 -6.21 27.07
CA PHE A 402 20.52 -4.96 26.56
C PHE A 402 19.08 -5.15 26.07
N ILE A 403 18.35 -4.03 25.93
CA ILE A 403 17.06 -3.96 25.24
C ILE A 403 17.04 -2.79 24.25
N MET A 404 16.43 -3.00 23.09
CA MET A 404 16.14 -1.93 22.12
C MET A 404 14.85 -1.21 22.50
N ASP A 405 14.72 0.07 22.11
CA ASP A 405 13.48 0.81 22.24
C ASP A 405 12.37 0.26 21.31
N ALA A 406 11.09 0.31 21.73
CA ALA A 406 9.95 -0.11 20.91
C ALA A 406 8.86 0.95 20.75
N THR A 407 8.31 1.04 19.54
CA THR A 407 7.10 1.80 19.22
C THR A 407 5.84 0.92 19.29
N GLY A 408 4.67 1.54 19.43
CA GLY A 408 3.37 0.86 19.39
C GLY A 408 2.88 0.46 17.99
N ALA A 409 3.72 0.56 16.96
CA ALA A 409 3.35 0.36 15.56
C ALA A 409 3.55 -1.09 15.05
N GLY A 410 3.85 -2.05 15.94
CA GLY A 410 3.97 -3.48 15.63
C GLY A 410 5.42 -3.93 15.38
N PRO A 411 5.73 -5.23 15.54
CA PRO A 411 7.10 -5.74 15.49
C PRO A 411 7.82 -5.45 14.16
N ASP A 412 7.13 -5.58 13.02
CA ASP A 412 7.71 -5.51 11.68
C ASP A 412 7.92 -4.08 11.12
N THR A 413 7.90 -3.05 11.97
CA THR A 413 8.33 -1.70 11.56
C THR A 413 9.85 -1.55 11.61
N SER A 414 10.43 -1.05 10.52
CA SER A 414 11.86 -0.71 10.43
C SER A 414 12.33 0.22 11.54
N LEU A 415 13.54 -0.02 12.06
CA LEU A 415 14.23 0.93 12.94
C LEU A 415 14.70 2.17 12.18
N ILE A 416 15.35 2.00 11.02
CA ILE A 416 15.82 3.10 10.17
C ILE A 416 14.65 3.93 9.65
N GLY A 417 13.63 3.32 9.04
CA GLY A 417 12.49 4.05 8.46
C GLY A 417 11.67 4.82 9.50
N ASN A 418 11.69 4.39 10.76
CA ASN A 418 11.08 5.13 11.86
C ASN A 418 11.96 6.32 12.30
N THR A 419 13.28 6.12 12.39
CA THR A 419 14.26 7.10 12.88
C THR A 419 14.57 8.18 11.83
N ALA A 420 14.63 7.81 10.55
CA ALA A 420 14.71 8.71 9.40
C ALA A 420 13.53 9.69 9.36
N GLU A 421 12.38 9.32 9.91
CA GLU A 421 11.21 10.20 10.04
C GLU A 421 11.08 10.85 11.44
N ARG A 422 12.11 10.74 12.28
CA ARG A 422 12.19 11.23 13.68
C ARG A 422 11.08 10.69 14.59
N GLY A 423 10.67 9.44 14.36
CA GLY A 423 9.76 8.70 15.23
C GLY A 423 10.40 8.30 16.56
N PHE A 424 9.56 8.05 17.57
CA PHE A 424 9.97 7.73 18.93
C PHE A 424 9.21 6.52 19.50
N GLY A 425 9.81 5.85 20.49
CA GLY A 425 9.18 4.81 21.30
C GLY A 425 9.01 5.22 22.77
N HIS A 426 9.04 4.24 23.66
CA HIS A 426 8.54 4.36 25.04
C HIS A 426 9.64 4.26 26.12
N SER A 427 10.80 3.71 25.78
CA SER A 427 11.90 3.51 26.73
C SER A 427 12.62 4.83 27.06
N PRO A 428 13.64 4.83 27.95
CA PRO A 428 14.56 5.95 28.12
C PRO A 428 15.31 6.33 26.83
N ASN A 429 15.62 5.36 25.97
CA ASN A 429 16.20 5.59 24.64
C ASN A 429 15.09 5.86 23.58
N GLY A 430 13.91 6.31 24.02
CA GLY A 430 12.72 6.49 23.18
C GLY A 430 12.87 7.53 22.08
N ASP A 431 13.70 8.56 22.28
CA ASP A 431 14.16 9.41 21.17
C ASP A 431 15.24 8.66 20.37
N ARG A 432 14.79 7.94 19.34
CA ARG A 432 15.64 7.11 18.49
C ARG A 432 16.62 7.92 17.66
N PHE A 433 16.25 9.16 17.27
CA PHE A 433 17.17 10.04 16.55
C PHE A 433 18.24 10.61 17.48
N ALA A 434 17.95 10.83 18.76
CA ALA A 434 18.99 11.15 19.74
C ALA A 434 19.96 9.97 19.92
N ASN A 435 19.43 8.75 20.06
CA ASN A 435 20.17 7.51 20.35
C ASN A 435 20.65 6.73 19.09
N SER A 436 20.93 7.43 17.99
CA SER A 436 21.52 6.88 16.76
C SER A 436 22.74 7.66 16.28
N CYS A 437 23.64 7.01 15.55
CA CYS A 437 24.82 7.59 14.90
C CYS A 437 25.29 6.69 13.73
N GLY A 438 26.44 7.00 13.11
CA GLY A 438 27.09 6.11 12.14
C GLY A 438 26.23 5.80 10.91
N TYR A 439 25.77 6.83 10.19
CA TYR A 439 24.88 6.62 9.04
C TYR A 439 25.71 6.37 7.78
N GLU A 440 25.34 5.35 7.02
CA GLU A 440 25.84 5.11 5.66
C GLU A 440 24.74 5.43 4.66
N ILE A 441 25.02 6.33 3.72
CA ILE A 441 24.04 6.96 2.86
C ILE A 441 24.51 6.87 1.40
N VAL A 442 23.60 6.57 0.49
CA VAL A 442 23.81 6.71 -0.95
C VAL A 442 23.15 8.01 -1.42
N LEU A 443 23.92 8.90 -2.06
CA LEU A 443 23.45 10.18 -2.59
C LEU A 443 22.74 9.99 -3.95
N ALA A 444 22.15 11.06 -4.49
CA ALA A 444 21.37 10.97 -5.74
C ALA A 444 22.21 10.49 -6.94
N ASN A 445 23.49 10.90 -7.01
CA ASN A 445 24.44 10.45 -8.02
C ASN A 445 24.96 9.00 -7.82
N GLY A 446 24.67 8.37 -6.69
CA GLY A 446 25.18 7.04 -6.29
C GLY A 446 26.49 7.08 -5.49
N GLU A 447 27.03 8.25 -5.14
CA GLU A 447 28.17 8.35 -4.21
C GLU A 447 27.79 7.94 -2.79
N VAL A 448 28.77 7.47 -2.02
CA VAL A 448 28.59 7.02 -0.64
C VAL A 448 29.07 8.09 0.34
N LEU A 449 28.20 8.46 1.27
CA LEU A 449 28.52 9.31 2.41
C LEU A 449 28.40 8.50 3.70
N GLN A 450 29.44 8.53 4.53
CA GLN A 450 29.41 7.99 5.89
C GLN A 450 29.54 9.15 6.90
N THR A 451 28.66 9.21 7.90
CA THR A 451 28.59 10.32 8.87
C THR A 451 29.43 10.09 10.13
N GLY A 452 29.53 11.13 10.98
CA GLY A 452 30.27 11.08 12.23
C GLY A 452 31.76 10.83 11.98
N PHE A 453 32.28 9.71 12.48
CA PHE A 453 33.64 9.24 12.21
C PHE A 453 33.73 8.16 11.13
N GLY A 454 32.62 7.77 10.48
CA GLY A 454 32.64 6.74 9.44
C GLY A 454 33.49 7.11 8.22
N SER A 455 33.58 8.40 7.91
CA SER A 455 34.42 8.96 6.84
C SER A 455 35.94 8.81 7.04
N PHE A 456 36.41 8.26 8.17
CA PHE A 456 37.82 8.01 8.42
C PHE A 456 38.15 6.52 8.32
N GLU A 457 39.13 6.17 7.49
CA GLU A 457 39.61 4.80 7.34
C GLU A 457 39.99 4.18 8.70
N ASN A 458 39.56 2.93 8.93
CA ASN A 458 39.83 2.17 10.15
C ASN A 458 39.31 2.84 11.46
N SER A 459 38.34 3.76 11.37
CA SER A 459 37.68 4.35 12.54
C SER A 459 37.12 3.29 13.48
N LYS A 460 37.51 3.38 14.76
CA LYS A 460 36.97 2.56 15.87
C LYS A 460 35.90 3.29 16.69
N VAL A 461 35.46 4.47 16.24
CA VAL A 461 34.60 5.38 17.03
C VAL A 461 33.30 5.78 16.33
N THR A 462 33.09 5.32 15.09
CA THR A 462 31.88 5.58 14.28
C THR A 462 30.57 5.24 15.01
N ASP A 463 30.55 4.11 15.72
CA ASP A 463 29.36 3.55 16.36
C ASP A 463 29.08 4.10 17.77
N VAL A 464 30.02 4.87 18.32
CA VAL A 464 30.03 5.29 19.75
C VAL A 464 30.16 6.79 19.95
N TYR A 465 30.56 7.55 18.92
CA TYR A 465 30.62 9.01 18.99
C TYR A 465 29.92 9.67 17.80
N LYS A 466 28.78 10.31 18.10
CA LYS A 466 27.82 10.79 17.11
C LYS A 466 28.33 11.90 16.19
N TRP A 467 29.05 12.89 16.73
CA TRP A 467 29.18 14.18 16.04
C TRP A 467 30.26 14.23 14.96
N GLY A 468 31.25 13.33 15.01
CA GLY A 468 32.43 13.39 14.14
C GLY A 468 33.29 14.63 14.38
N VAL A 469 33.87 15.17 13.31
CA VAL A 469 34.64 16.42 13.29
C VAL A 469 34.06 17.35 12.22
N GLY A 470 33.78 18.60 12.57
CA GLY A 470 33.08 19.55 11.70
C GLY A 470 31.55 19.47 11.87
N PRO A 471 30.76 19.77 10.81
CA PRO A 471 29.30 19.70 10.88
C PRO A 471 28.79 18.24 10.97
N SER A 472 28.00 17.91 12.01
CA SER A 472 27.26 16.64 12.07
C SER A 472 26.13 16.66 11.03
N LEU A 473 26.22 15.77 10.04
CA LEU A 473 25.32 15.75 8.87
C LEU A 473 24.05 14.90 9.11
N ASP A 474 24.03 14.09 10.16
CA ASP A 474 22.99 13.08 10.47
C ASP A 474 21.58 13.67 10.51
N GLY A 475 21.47 14.92 11.00
CA GLY A 475 20.21 15.66 11.05
C GLY A 475 19.65 16.04 9.68
N LEU A 476 20.52 16.30 8.69
CA LEU A 476 20.13 16.69 7.33
C LEU A 476 19.38 15.57 6.62
N PHE A 477 19.75 14.32 6.87
CA PHE A 477 19.15 13.16 6.18
C PHE A 477 17.80 12.74 6.78
N THR A 478 17.46 13.19 8.00
CA THR A 478 16.17 12.88 8.63
C THR A 478 15.05 13.86 8.23
N GLN A 479 13.89 13.31 7.86
CA GLN A 479 12.75 14.00 7.24
C GLN A 479 13.16 14.80 5.99
N SER A 480 13.95 14.16 5.12
CA SER A 480 14.58 14.76 3.95
C SER A 480 14.40 13.94 2.68
N ASN A 481 15.01 14.40 1.60
CA ASN A 481 15.19 13.71 0.33
C ASN A 481 16.62 13.94 -0.24
N LEU A 482 17.62 13.99 0.64
CA LEU A 482 19.03 14.26 0.29
C LEU A 482 19.87 12.99 0.05
N GLY A 483 19.35 11.82 0.42
CA GLY A 483 20.03 10.53 0.23
C GLY A 483 19.23 9.34 0.73
N VAL A 484 19.67 8.13 0.40
CA VAL A 484 19.09 6.85 0.81
C VAL A 484 19.94 6.28 1.95
N ILE A 485 19.40 6.22 3.18
CA ILE A 485 20.11 5.61 4.31
C ILE A 485 20.13 4.09 4.14
N THR A 486 21.33 3.50 4.16
CA THR A 486 21.61 2.07 3.92
C THR A 486 22.22 1.33 5.13
N LYS A 487 22.87 2.04 6.06
CA LYS A 487 23.14 1.55 7.43
C LYS A 487 22.90 2.64 8.46
N MET A 488 22.61 2.24 9.70
CA MET A 488 22.51 3.13 10.86
C MET A 488 22.86 2.37 12.14
N THR A 489 23.55 3.04 13.06
CA THR A 489 23.89 2.50 14.38
C THR A 489 22.92 3.02 15.44
N PHE A 490 22.44 2.11 16.29
CA PHE A 490 21.57 2.41 17.44
C PHE A 490 22.26 2.10 18.76
N TRP A 491 22.05 2.94 19.76
CA TRP A 491 22.49 2.72 21.14
C TRP A 491 21.37 2.05 21.96
N LEU A 492 21.65 0.85 22.44
CA LEU A 492 20.73 0.05 23.23
C LEU A 492 20.77 0.46 24.71
N MET A 493 19.69 0.21 25.44
CA MET A 493 19.67 0.44 26.88
C MET A 493 20.09 -0.83 27.63
N PRO A 494 21.03 -0.76 28.60
CA PRO A 494 21.31 -1.87 29.50
C PRO A 494 20.06 -2.36 30.24
N LYS A 495 19.89 -3.68 30.33
CA LYS A 495 18.77 -4.36 30.96
C LYS A 495 18.79 -4.09 32.48
N PRO A 496 17.78 -3.41 33.05
CA PRO A 496 17.83 -2.94 34.43
C PRO A 496 17.68 -4.08 35.45
N GLU A 497 18.41 -3.98 36.56
CA GLU A 497 18.31 -4.89 37.71
C GLU A 497 16.91 -4.87 38.36
N CYS A 498 16.25 -3.71 38.34
CA CYS A 498 14.85 -3.57 38.70
C CYS A 498 14.09 -2.75 37.65
N PHE A 499 13.00 -3.32 37.11
CA PHE A 499 12.01 -2.62 36.29
C PHE A 499 10.62 -2.67 36.92
N LYS A 500 9.93 -1.53 36.94
CA LYS A 500 8.52 -1.42 37.36
C LYS A 500 7.78 -0.41 36.48
N VAL A 501 6.50 -0.69 36.21
CA VAL A 501 5.58 0.27 35.58
C VAL A 501 4.74 0.96 36.64
N ALA A 502 4.63 2.29 36.55
CA ALA A 502 3.65 3.08 37.27
C ALA A 502 2.48 3.39 36.33
N TYR A 503 1.36 2.70 36.52
CA TYR A 503 0.10 2.93 35.79
C TYR A 503 -0.78 3.91 36.58
N PHE A 504 -1.28 4.94 35.92
CA PHE A 504 -2.09 5.99 36.53
C PHE A 504 -3.35 6.33 35.71
N MET A 505 -4.37 6.81 36.40
CA MET A 505 -5.68 7.16 35.87
C MET A 505 -6.14 8.48 36.51
N LEU A 506 -6.63 9.42 35.71
CA LEU A 506 -7.20 10.69 36.19
C LEU A 506 -8.73 10.63 36.27
N LYS A 507 -9.34 11.50 37.08
CA LYS A 507 -10.80 11.55 37.28
C LYS A 507 -11.49 12.24 36.10
N ASN A 508 -11.07 13.47 35.81
CA ASN A 508 -11.69 14.41 34.88
C ASN A 508 -10.73 14.77 33.74
N ASN A 509 -11.24 15.37 32.65
CA ASN A 509 -10.39 15.82 31.54
C ASN A 509 -9.41 16.92 31.99
N SER A 510 -9.89 17.90 32.76
CA SER A 510 -9.13 19.06 33.26
C SER A 510 -7.97 18.71 34.20
N ASP A 511 -8.00 17.55 34.85
CA ASP A 511 -6.95 17.09 35.78
C ASP A 511 -5.58 16.91 35.08
N ILE A 512 -5.55 16.79 33.73
CA ILE A 512 -4.33 16.55 32.98
C ILE A 512 -3.30 17.69 33.10
N ALA A 513 -3.77 18.94 33.20
CA ALA A 513 -2.88 20.09 33.26
C ALA A 513 -2.02 20.08 34.54
N GLU A 514 -2.67 19.98 35.70
CA GLU A 514 -1.99 19.88 36.99
C GLU A 514 -1.12 18.61 37.08
N PHE A 515 -1.56 17.50 36.48
CA PHE A 515 -0.77 16.27 36.43
C PHE A 515 0.55 16.46 35.67
N ILE A 516 0.52 17.04 34.46
CA ILE A 516 1.71 17.36 33.66
C ILE A 516 2.66 18.28 34.44
N ASP A 517 2.15 19.35 35.05
CA ASP A 517 2.98 20.30 35.81
C ASP A 517 3.62 19.67 37.06
N ARG A 518 2.98 18.65 37.67
CA ARG A 518 3.53 17.88 38.80
C ARG A 518 4.56 16.82 38.40
N ILE A 519 4.48 16.24 37.20
CA ILE A 519 5.43 15.20 36.75
C ILE A 519 6.60 15.75 35.92
N ARG A 520 6.49 16.95 35.31
CA ARG A 520 7.63 17.61 34.62
C ARG A 520 8.90 17.66 35.47
N PRO A 521 8.88 18.10 36.75
CA PRO A 521 10.11 18.17 37.56
C PRO A 521 10.80 16.80 37.72
N LEU A 522 10.03 15.72 37.66
CA LEU A 522 10.53 14.34 37.75
C LEU A 522 11.08 13.80 36.41
N ARG A 523 10.67 14.35 35.26
CA ARG A 523 11.40 14.13 33.99
C ARG A 523 12.72 14.93 34.01
N MET A 524 12.64 16.21 34.39
CA MET A 524 13.79 17.13 34.43
C MET A 524 14.91 16.70 35.39
N ASP A 525 14.61 16.06 36.52
CA ASP A 525 15.62 15.57 37.49
C ASP A 525 16.04 14.10 37.28
N GLY A 526 15.62 13.47 36.18
CA GLY A 526 15.98 12.08 35.83
C GLY A 526 15.29 10.98 36.65
N THR A 527 14.35 11.32 37.54
CA THR A 527 13.53 10.33 38.29
C THR A 527 12.64 9.49 37.37
N LEU A 528 12.12 10.10 36.32
CA LEU A 528 11.29 9.47 35.30
C LEU A 528 12.04 9.54 33.97
N LYS A 529 12.46 8.38 33.48
CA LYS A 529 13.39 8.28 32.33
C LYS A 529 12.68 7.91 31.03
N SER A 530 11.66 7.05 31.08
CA SER A 530 10.83 6.69 29.91
C SER A 530 10.17 7.91 29.27
N VAL A 531 9.96 7.85 27.96
CA VAL A 531 8.89 8.63 27.31
C VAL A 531 7.55 8.18 27.92
N ILE A 532 6.97 9.03 28.78
CA ILE A 532 5.68 8.76 29.42
C ILE A 532 4.57 8.99 28.41
N HIS A 533 3.71 7.99 28.22
CA HIS A 533 2.53 8.08 27.37
C HIS A 533 1.26 8.19 28.22
N ILE A 534 0.39 9.13 27.86
CA ILE A 534 -0.88 9.42 28.53
C ILE A 534 -1.98 9.54 27.46
N GLY A 535 -2.85 8.54 27.35
CA GLY A 535 -3.99 8.54 26.43
C GLY A 535 -5.25 9.06 27.11
N ASN A 536 -6.06 9.84 26.39
CA ASN A 536 -7.41 10.17 26.85
C ASN A 536 -8.34 8.95 26.74
N ASP A 537 -9.50 9.02 27.39
CA ASP A 537 -10.52 7.98 27.38
C ASP A 537 -10.86 7.47 25.97
N LEU A 538 -11.06 8.37 25.00
CA LEU A 538 -11.35 8.04 23.61
C LEU A 538 -10.23 7.25 22.94
N ARG A 539 -8.97 7.67 23.11
CA ARG A 539 -7.79 6.96 22.61
C ARG A 539 -7.64 5.57 23.25
N ILE A 540 -7.94 5.46 24.54
CA ILE A 540 -7.89 4.19 25.27
C ILE A 540 -9.07 3.29 24.88
N LEU A 541 -10.23 3.85 24.49
CA LEU A 541 -11.38 3.12 23.96
C LEU A 541 -11.13 2.59 22.54
N SER A 542 -10.56 3.38 21.62
CA SER A 542 -10.28 2.92 20.24
C SER A 542 -9.26 1.79 20.20
N MET A 543 -8.22 1.83 21.05
CA MET A 543 -7.30 0.71 21.24
C MET A 543 -7.94 -0.50 21.95
N SER A 544 -9.17 -0.38 22.47
CA SER A 544 -9.89 -1.46 23.15
C SER A 544 -10.94 -2.15 22.29
N GLN A 545 -11.67 -1.39 21.49
CA GLN A 545 -12.92 -1.81 20.84
C GLN A 545 -13.25 -0.85 19.67
N SER A 546 -14.10 -1.28 18.75
CA SER A 546 -14.66 -0.43 17.70
C SER A 546 -15.68 0.59 18.26
N TYR A 547 -16.02 1.58 17.43
CA TYR A 547 -17.08 2.56 17.66
C TYR A 547 -18.43 1.85 17.84
N PRO A 548 -19.27 2.26 18.81
CA PRO A 548 -20.52 1.57 19.13
C PRO A 548 -21.64 1.96 18.15
N TRP A 549 -21.48 1.59 16.88
CA TRP A 549 -22.38 1.97 15.76
C TRP A 549 -23.86 1.66 16.03
N GLU A 550 -24.16 0.54 16.69
CA GLU A 550 -25.52 0.15 17.08
C GLU A 550 -26.08 1.04 18.21
N GLU A 551 -25.33 1.22 19.31
CA GLU A 551 -25.75 2.05 20.45
C GLU A 551 -25.92 3.54 20.03
N MET A 552 -25.14 4.00 19.04
CA MET A 552 -25.22 5.34 18.44
C MET A 552 -26.19 5.47 17.26
N LYS A 553 -26.82 4.39 16.79
CA LYS A 553 -27.70 4.36 15.60
C LYS A 553 -27.07 5.01 14.35
N GLY A 554 -25.77 4.86 14.16
CA GLY A 554 -25.02 5.47 13.06
C GLY A 554 -24.59 6.93 13.26
N ALA A 555 -25.04 7.62 14.32
CA ALA A 555 -24.70 9.02 14.57
C ALA A 555 -23.26 9.21 15.10
N THR A 556 -22.65 10.36 14.81
CA THR A 556 -21.25 10.71 15.12
C THR A 556 -21.10 12.21 15.39
N PRO A 557 -20.24 12.67 16.32
CA PRO A 557 -19.29 11.90 17.14
C PRO A 557 -19.99 11.19 18.33
N LEU A 558 -19.21 10.52 19.18
CA LEU A 558 -19.72 9.75 20.32
C LEU A 558 -20.45 10.64 21.34
N ALA A 559 -21.73 10.34 21.58
CA ALA A 559 -22.55 11.13 22.51
C ALA A 559 -21.95 11.14 23.94
N PRO A 560 -21.84 12.30 24.63
CA PRO A 560 -21.20 12.39 25.96
C PRO A 560 -21.75 11.41 27.00
N LYS A 561 -23.07 11.26 27.09
CA LYS A 561 -23.74 10.31 28.01
C LYS A 561 -23.42 8.83 27.70
N LEU A 562 -22.97 8.51 26.48
CA LEU A 562 -22.50 7.17 26.13
C LEU A 562 -20.99 7.03 26.41
N ARG A 563 -20.19 8.06 26.09
CA ARG A 563 -18.76 8.18 26.45
C ARG A 563 -18.56 7.92 27.96
N GLU A 564 -19.34 8.58 28.82
CA GLU A 564 -19.38 8.36 30.27
C GLU A 564 -19.64 6.90 30.68
N LYS A 565 -20.70 6.29 30.14
CA LYS A 565 -21.02 4.87 30.37
C LYS A 565 -19.90 3.93 29.91
N MET A 566 -19.25 4.24 28.78
CA MET A 566 -18.13 3.46 28.25
C MET A 566 -16.88 3.57 29.10
N ILE A 567 -16.58 4.76 29.67
CA ILE A 567 -15.53 4.95 30.69
C ILE A 567 -15.79 4.07 31.91
N GLU A 568 -17.03 4.07 32.44
CA GLU A 568 -17.37 3.29 33.62
C GLU A 568 -17.33 1.78 33.36
N ARG A 569 -17.97 1.32 32.28
CA ARG A 569 -18.02 -0.08 31.81
C ARG A 569 -16.61 -0.65 31.62
N ASN A 570 -15.73 0.09 30.94
CA ASN A 570 -14.34 -0.33 30.70
C ASN A 570 -13.38 -0.01 31.87
N GLY A 571 -13.83 0.70 32.91
CA GLY A 571 -13.03 1.02 34.10
C GLY A 571 -11.89 2.00 33.86
N LEU A 572 -12.11 3.01 33.01
CA LEU A 572 -11.07 3.97 32.58
C LEU A 572 -11.02 5.22 33.48
N GLY A 573 -9.92 5.97 33.40
CA GLY A 573 -9.89 7.39 33.76
C GLY A 573 -10.19 8.25 32.53
N ALA A 574 -10.53 9.53 32.73
CA ALA A 574 -10.64 10.50 31.63
C ALA A 574 -9.31 10.64 30.87
N TRP A 575 -8.21 10.46 31.60
CA TRP A 575 -6.88 10.16 31.07
C TRP A 575 -6.32 8.91 31.78
N SER A 576 -5.53 8.11 31.08
CA SER A 576 -4.81 6.96 31.64
C SER A 576 -3.44 6.82 30.97
N GLY A 577 -2.40 6.45 31.72
CA GLY A 577 -1.03 6.41 31.20
C GLY A 577 -0.06 5.56 32.03
N THR A 578 1.16 5.45 31.53
CA THR A 578 2.24 4.65 32.13
C THR A 578 3.59 5.35 32.09
N ALA A 579 4.33 5.26 33.19
CA ALA A 579 5.75 5.61 33.28
C ALA A 579 6.58 4.38 33.67
N GLY A 580 7.74 4.20 33.04
CA GLY A 580 8.70 3.16 33.39
C GLY A 580 9.72 3.66 34.43
N LEU A 581 10.07 2.78 35.37
CA LEU A 581 11.04 3.03 36.44
C LEU A 581 12.17 2.00 36.31
N TYR A 582 13.40 2.50 36.08
CA TYR A 582 14.57 1.71 35.67
C TYR A 582 15.80 2.07 36.52
N GLY A 583 16.45 1.05 37.09
CA GLY A 583 17.68 1.20 37.87
C GLY A 583 17.92 0.00 38.78
N SER A 584 18.64 0.20 39.89
CA SER A 584 18.69 -0.80 40.97
C SER A 584 17.37 -0.84 41.75
N LYS A 585 17.18 -1.86 42.59
CA LYS A 585 16.08 -1.95 43.57
C LYS A 585 15.95 -0.69 44.43
N GLU A 586 17.08 -0.09 44.83
CA GLU A 586 17.18 1.10 45.70
C GLU A 586 16.81 2.35 44.93
N GLN A 587 17.33 2.51 43.70
CA GLN A 587 16.99 3.63 42.82
C GLN A 587 15.49 3.62 42.52
N VAL A 588 14.94 2.50 42.04
CA VAL A 588 13.50 2.35 41.77
C VAL A 588 12.66 2.58 43.03
N LYS A 589 13.12 2.19 44.22
CA LYS A 589 12.45 2.47 45.50
C LYS A 589 12.47 3.97 45.85
N ALA A 590 13.56 4.68 45.56
CA ALA A 590 13.68 6.12 45.74
C ALA A 590 12.81 6.91 44.74
N ASP A 591 12.80 6.50 43.47
CA ASP A 591 12.01 7.14 42.41
C ASP A 591 10.50 6.97 42.67
N ILE A 592 10.08 5.79 43.13
CA ILE A 592 8.71 5.56 43.63
C ILE A 592 8.36 6.49 44.80
N LYS A 593 9.31 6.76 45.71
CA LYS A 593 9.12 7.68 46.84
C LYS A 593 8.97 9.14 46.36
N LYS A 594 9.77 9.58 45.39
CA LYS A 594 9.64 10.90 44.73
C LYS A 594 8.30 11.04 44.01
N LEU A 595 7.94 10.08 43.15
CA LEU A 595 6.68 10.07 42.40
C LEU A 595 5.46 10.13 43.33
N LYS A 596 5.43 9.30 44.37
CA LYS A 596 4.37 9.35 45.41
C LYS A 596 4.34 10.68 46.17
N LYS A 597 5.50 11.33 46.41
CA LYS A 597 5.55 12.65 47.07
C LYS A 597 4.94 13.74 46.18
N ALA A 598 5.33 13.81 44.90
CA ALA A 598 4.82 14.82 43.95
C ALA A 598 3.30 14.74 43.74
N LEU A 599 2.74 13.52 43.77
CA LEU A 599 1.32 13.27 43.57
C LEU A 599 0.50 13.18 44.88
N LYS A 600 1.12 13.30 46.07
CA LYS A 600 0.43 13.10 47.37
C LYS A 600 -0.77 14.04 47.58
N SER A 601 -0.67 15.29 47.13
CA SER A 601 -1.71 16.31 47.29
C SER A 601 -2.61 16.48 46.07
N PHE A 602 -2.46 15.65 45.03
CA PHE A 602 -3.15 15.81 43.76
C PHE A 602 -4.56 15.18 43.80
N LYS A 603 -5.61 16.03 43.87
CA LYS A 603 -7.00 15.57 43.99
C LYS A 603 -7.52 14.88 42.72
N GLY A 604 -6.98 15.18 41.54
CA GLY A 604 -7.38 14.63 40.24
C GLY A 604 -7.02 13.15 40.01
N MET A 605 -6.19 12.55 40.86
CA MET A 605 -5.83 11.13 40.74
C MET A 605 -7.02 10.21 41.04
N LYS A 606 -7.44 9.40 40.05
CA LYS A 606 -8.48 8.36 40.19
C LYS A 606 -7.90 7.06 40.74
N LYS A 607 -6.73 6.65 40.22
CA LYS A 607 -5.99 5.46 40.68
C LYS A 607 -4.53 5.53 40.23
N MET A 608 -3.61 5.14 41.09
CA MET A 608 -2.22 4.85 40.72
C MET A 608 -1.82 3.47 41.25
N ILE A 609 -1.23 2.64 40.40
CA ILE A 609 -0.74 1.29 40.72
C ILE A 609 0.71 1.20 40.25
N ILE A 610 1.58 0.56 41.03
CA ILE A 610 2.98 0.35 40.65
C ILE A 610 3.26 -1.15 40.71
N LEU A 611 3.68 -1.72 39.58
CA LEU A 611 3.75 -3.17 39.37
C LEU A 611 5.12 -3.56 38.80
N GLY A 612 5.70 -4.63 39.34
CA GLY A 612 6.82 -5.35 38.72
C GLY A 612 6.36 -6.55 37.88
N GLU A 613 7.26 -7.11 37.10
CA GLU A 613 7.01 -8.18 36.12
C GLU A 613 6.13 -9.34 36.63
N LYS A 614 6.52 -9.94 37.78
CA LYS A 614 5.77 -11.05 38.40
C LYS A 614 4.31 -10.68 38.71
N GLN A 615 4.03 -9.41 39.03
CA GLN A 615 2.68 -8.93 39.33
C GLN A 615 1.88 -8.66 38.04
N VAL A 616 2.51 -8.10 37.01
CA VAL A 616 1.86 -7.87 35.70
C VAL A 616 1.46 -9.20 35.07
N ASN A 617 2.36 -10.18 35.05
CA ASN A 617 2.09 -11.50 34.48
C ASN A 617 1.01 -12.26 35.27
N LEU A 618 1.03 -12.21 36.61
CA LEU A 618 -0.01 -12.82 37.46
C LEU A 618 -1.39 -12.18 37.23
N ILE A 619 -1.48 -10.84 37.24
CA ILE A 619 -2.74 -10.12 37.04
C ILE A 619 -3.30 -10.37 35.64
N SER A 620 -2.43 -10.51 34.63
CA SER A 620 -2.82 -10.86 33.26
C SER A 620 -3.37 -12.28 33.15
N ALA A 621 -2.69 -13.26 33.76
CA ALA A 621 -3.15 -14.65 33.77
C ALA A 621 -4.50 -14.81 34.51
N ILE A 622 -4.70 -14.12 35.64
CA ILE A 622 -5.98 -14.08 36.34
C ILE A 622 -7.05 -13.43 35.46
N GLY A 623 -6.77 -12.23 34.91
CA GLY A 623 -7.68 -11.50 34.04
C GLY A 623 -8.10 -12.30 32.79
N GLN A 624 -7.20 -13.11 32.22
CA GLN A 624 -7.52 -14.00 31.11
C GLN A 624 -8.42 -15.16 31.53
N LYS A 625 -8.18 -15.79 32.69
CA LYS A 625 -9.01 -16.89 33.22
C LYS A 625 -10.43 -16.48 33.59
N ILE A 626 -10.65 -15.24 34.04
CA ILE A 626 -11.97 -14.75 34.45
C ILE A 626 -12.70 -13.91 33.40
N LYS A 627 -12.15 -13.78 32.18
CA LYS A 627 -12.61 -12.83 31.15
C LYS A 627 -14.10 -12.94 30.80
N ASP A 628 -14.72 -14.10 31.00
CA ASP A 628 -16.10 -14.37 30.58
C ASP A 628 -17.13 -13.95 31.65
N TYR A 629 -16.71 -13.77 32.91
CA TYR A 629 -17.54 -13.23 33.98
C TYR A 629 -17.71 -11.70 33.85
N SER A 630 -18.86 -11.18 34.30
CA SER A 630 -19.23 -9.76 34.17
C SER A 630 -18.22 -8.80 34.81
N PHE A 631 -17.81 -9.07 36.06
CA PHE A 631 -16.75 -8.31 36.74
C PHE A 631 -15.36 -8.59 36.14
N GLY A 632 -15.16 -9.81 35.62
CA GLY A 632 -13.89 -10.28 35.05
C GLY A 632 -13.50 -9.56 33.77
N LYS A 633 -14.46 -9.21 32.89
CA LYS A 633 -14.22 -8.37 31.70
C LYS A 633 -13.51 -7.05 32.04
N LYS A 634 -13.90 -6.41 33.14
CA LYS A 634 -13.31 -5.15 33.60
C LYS A 634 -11.87 -5.33 34.10
N LEU A 635 -11.57 -6.44 34.80
CA LEU A 635 -10.20 -6.77 35.18
C LEU A 635 -9.35 -7.11 33.96
N HIS A 636 -9.86 -7.94 33.04
CA HIS A 636 -9.20 -8.36 31.81
C HIS A 636 -8.76 -7.18 30.95
N THR A 637 -9.67 -6.24 30.67
CA THR A 637 -9.38 -5.03 29.89
C THR A 637 -8.28 -4.17 30.53
N ILE A 638 -8.24 -4.08 31.86
CA ILE A 638 -7.20 -3.33 32.58
C ILE A 638 -5.87 -4.10 32.60
N SER A 639 -5.89 -5.41 32.85
CA SER A 639 -4.68 -6.24 32.90
C SER A 639 -3.97 -6.30 31.55
N HIS A 640 -4.73 -6.49 30.46
CA HIS A 640 -4.21 -6.52 29.10
C HIS A 640 -3.52 -5.19 28.71
N LYS A 641 -4.11 -4.04 29.05
CA LYS A 641 -3.50 -2.71 28.81
C LYS A 641 -2.21 -2.51 29.60
N ILE A 642 -2.20 -2.91 30.88
CA ILE A 642 -1.01 -2.84 31.71
C ILE A 642 0.10 -3.73 31.13
N LYS A 643 -0.23 -4.93 30.64
CA LYS A 643 0.72 -5.84 29.96
C LYS A 643 1.28 -5.21 28.68
N MET A 644 0.44 -4.77 27.74
CA MET A 644 0.87 -4.11 26.50
C MET A 644 1.81 -2.91 26.75
N ALA A 645 1.50 -2.08 27.74
CA ALA A 645 2.32 -0.93 28.08
C ALA A 645 3.62 -1.32 28.83
N PHE A 646 3.59 -2.35 29.67
CA PHE A 646 4.76 -2.92 30.33
C PHE A 646 5.74 -3.52 29.31
N ASP A 647 5.23 -4.20 28.28
CA ASP A 647 6.02 -4.83 27.22
C ASP A 647 6.67 -3.77 26.32
N LEU A 648 5.93 -2.74 25.92
CA LEU A 648 6.48 -1.59 25.18
C LEU A 648 7.60 -0.87 25.96
N LEU A 649 7.42 -0.69 27.27
CA LEU A 649 8.44 -0.11 28.16
C LEU A 649 9.66 -1.03 28.38
N LYS A 650 9.57 -2.32 27.98
CA LYS A 650 10.66 -3.31 27.92
C LYS A 650 11.23 -3.54 26.51
N GLY A 651 10.81 -2.79 25.50
CA GLY A 651 11.30 -2.96 24.13
C GLY A 651 10.59 -4.03 23.30
N GLN A 652 9.46 -4.56 23.76
CA GLN A 652 8.64 -5.53 23.03
C GLN A 652 7.41 -4.84 22.41
N SER A 653 7.30 -4.86 21.08
CA SER A 653 6.17 -4.23 20.36
C SER A 653 5.00 -5.22 20.19
N PRO A 654 3.74 -4.81 20.46
CA PRO A 654 2.59 -5.70 20.34
C PRO A 654 2.13 -5.87 18.89
N GLU A 655 1.86 -7.12 18.50
CA GLU A 655 1.30 -7.49 17.18
C GLU A 655 -0.05 -6.80 16.87
N THR A 656 -0.82 -6.48 17.90
CA THR A 656 -2.18 -5.90 17.82
C THR A 656 -2.22 -4.40 17.54
N CYS A 657 -1.13 -3.84 16.99
CA CYS A 657 -0.91 -2.40 16.75
C CYS A 657 -2.02 -1.69 15.97
N VAL A 658 -2.74 -2.39 15.10
CA VAL A 658 -3.81 -1.83 14.26
C VAL A 658 -5.00 -1.25 15.02
N GLN A 659 -5.29 -1.76 16.23
CA GLN A 659 -6.61 -1.64 16.87
C GLN A 659 -7.14 -0.20 16.96
N GLY A 660 -6.31 0.78 17.31
CA GLY A 660 -6.72 2.19 17.41
C GLY A 660 -7.18 2.80 16.08
N GLY A 661 -6.63 2.34 14.94
CA GLY A 661 -7.06 2.77 13.61
C GLY A 661 -8.38 2.15 13.16
N LEU A 662 -8.80 1.04 13.77
CA LEU A 662 -10.01 0.30 13.40
C LEU A 662 -11.30 0.91 13.98
N TRP A 663 -11.19 1.98 14.79
CA TRP A 663 -12.30 2.63 15.51
C TRP A 663 -13.59 2.73 14.69
N ARG A 664 -13.51 3.24 13.45
CA ARG A 664 -14.69 3.53 12.60
C ARG A 664 -15.02 2.43 11.59
N VAL A 665 -14.24 1.35 11.50
CA VAL A 665 -14.50 0.27 10.53
C VAL A 665 -15.77 -0.51 10.92
N LYS A 666 -16.81 -0.45 10.08
CA LYS A 666 -18.15 -0.97 10.41
C LYS A 666 -18.29 -2.49 10.39
N ASP A 667 -17.54 -3.18 9.53
CA ASP A 667 -17.77 -4.61 9.26
C ASP A 667 -17.07 -5.58 10.24
N GLN A 668 -16.33 -5.08 11.25
CA GLN A 668 -15.62 -5.95 12.20
C GLN A 668 -16.55 -6.60 13.25
N LYS A 669 -17.03 -7.81 12.94
CA LYS A 669 -17.71 -8.68 13.90
C LYS A 669 -16.72 -9.29 14.90
N LYS A 670 -16.49 -8.56 16.00
CA LYS A 670 -15.67 -8.89 17.19
C LYS A 670 -14.16 -8.71 17.05
N LYS A 671 -13.53 -8.35 18.17
CA LYS A 671 -12.10 -8.11 18.33
C LYS A 671 -11.23 -9.35 18.05
N ASP A 672 -11.81 -10.54 18.21
CA ASP A 672 -11.15 -11.83 18.00
C ASP A 672 -10.97 -12.19 16.50
N SER A 673 -11.34 -11.30 15.56
CA SER A 673 -11.21 -11.49 14.10
C SER A 673 -10.13 -10.62 13.43
N ILE A 674 -9.17 -10.12 14.22
CA ILE A 674 -8.03 -9.34 13.71
C ILE A 674 -6.96 -10.31 13.18
N ASN A 675 -7.13 -10.74 11.93
CA ASN A 675 -6.30 -11.74 11.27
C ASN A 675 -5.05 -11.16 10.56
N SER A 676 -4.81 -9.85 10.70
CA SER A 676 -3.68 -9.12 10.10
C SER A 676 -3.24 -7.95 10.98
N SER A 677 -1.92 -7.70 11.03
CA SER A 677 -1.26 -6.55 11.66
C SER A 677 -1.15 -5.33 10.73
N ASN A 678 -1.72 -5.37 9.52
CA ASN A 678 -1.73 -4.26 8.57
C ASN A 678 -3.12 -3.55 8.56
N PRO A 679 -3.23 -2.25 8.90
CA PRO A 679 -4.51 -1.56 8.93
C PRO A 679 -5.17 -1.42 7.54
N LEU A 680 -4.36 -1.48 6.47
CA LEU A 680 -4.81 -1.39 5.09
C LEU A 680 -5.75 -2.54 4.69
N ASP A 681 -5.63 -3.71 5.33
CA ASP A 681 -6.42 -4.91 4.99
C ASP A 681 -7.89 -4.77 5.40
N TYR A 682 -8.15 -4.00 6.46
CA TYR A 682 -9.50 -3.69 6.94
C TYR A 682 -10.13 -2.49 6.20
N LYS A 683 -9.40 -1.86 5.28
CA LYS A 683 -9.73 -0.54 4.69
C LYS A 683 -9.95 0.52 5.79
N ALA A 684 -9.13 0.48 6.84
CA ALA A 684 -9.15 1.48 7.89
C ALA A 684 -8.58 2.81 7.38
N GLY A 685 -9.29 3.90 7.67
CA GLY A 685 -8.83 5.25 7.40
C GLY A 685 -8.36 5.93 8.68
N PHE A 686 -7.18 6.55 8.69
CA PHE A 686 -6.82 7.50 9.74
C PHE A 686 -5.74 8.50 9.33
N TYR A 687 -5.77 9.66 9.99
CA TYR A 687 -4.73 10.69 9.97
C TYR A 687 -4.12 10.85 11.37
N TRP A 688 -2.80 11.01 11.43
CA TRP A 688 -2.12 11.53 12.62
C TRP A 688 -1.91 13.04 12.54
N ILE A 689 -2.11 13.74 13.66
CA ILE A 689 -1.75 15.14 13.82
C ILE A 689 -0.89 15.23 15.09
N SER A 690 0.35 15.71 14.96
CA SER A 690 1.36 15.56 16.03
C SER A 690 2.11 16.87 16.35
N PRO A 691 1.42 17.90 16.87
CA PRO A 691 2.03 19.13 17.36
C PRO A 691 2.98 18.89 18.53
N ILE A 692 4.04 19.69 18.61
CA ILE A 692 4.89 19.81 19.78
C ILE A 692 4.39 20.95 20.66
N LEU A 693 4.34 20.70 21.97
CA LEU A 693 4.01 21.70 22.99
C LEU A 693 5.18 21.85 23.97
N PRO A 694 5.36 23.04 24.58
CA PRO A 694 6.07 23.14 25.85
C PRO A 694 5.42 22.22 26.88
N MET A 695 6.23 21.51 27.68
CA MET A 695 5.74 20.62 28.73
C MET A 695 5.17 21.42 29.92
N LYS A 696 3.96 21.96 29.77
CA LYS A 696 3.24 22.80 30.73
C LYS A 696 1.74 22.50 30.61
N GLY A 697 1.03 22.40 31.73
CA GLY A 697 -0.39 22.01 31.72
C GLY A 697 -1.28 22.99 30.94
N SER A 698 -0.98 24.28 31.02
CA SER A 698 -1.70 25.34 30.30
C SER A 698 -1.74 25.15 28.78
N HIS A 699 -0.64 24.68 28.16
CA HIS A 699 -0.58 24.46 26.72
C HIS A 699 -1.41 23.25 26.29
N VAL A 700 -1.53 22.21 27.13
CA VAL A 700 -2.43 21.07 26.89
C VAL A 700 -3.88 21.54 26.86
N THR A 701 -4.31 22.32 27.86
CA THR A 701 -5.67 22.88 27.90
C THR A 701 -5.94 23.82 26.73
N ALA A 702 -5.00 24.70 26.38
CA ALA A 702 -5.13 25.60 25.23
C ALA A 702 -5.31 24.83 23.92
N LEU A 703 -4.52 23.77 23.70
CA LEU A 703 -4.63 22.93 22.50
C LEU A 703 -5.96 22.16 22.47
N GLN A 704 -6.42 21.59 23.58
CA GLN A 704 -7.73 20.90 23.63
C GLN A 704 -8.88 21.84 23.29
N ASN A 705 -8.90 23.04 23.89
CA ASN A 705 -9.92 24.06 23.63
C ASN A 705 -9.96 24.51 22.16
N LEU A 706 -8.79 24.51 21.49
CA LEU A 706 -8.66 24.88 20.08
C LEU A 706 -9.16 23.77 19.13
N VAL A 707 -8.80 22.50 19.39
CA VAL A 707 -9.02 21.41 18.42
C VAL A 707 -10.28 20.58 18.65
N GLU A 708 -10.75 20.40 19.89
CA GLU A 708 -11.95 19.58 20.17
C GLU A 708 -13.22 20.13 19.46
N PRO A 709 -13.45 21.46 19.34
CA PRO A 709 -14.56 21.99 18.54
C PRO A 709 -14.48 21.63 17.04
N ILE A 710 -13.26 21.61 16.46
CA ILE A 710 -13.04 21.31 15.03
C ILE A 710 -13.23 19.80 14.76
N PHE A 711 -12.78 18.93 15.67
CA PHE A 711 -13.06 17.50 15.59
C PHE A 711 -14.58 17.22 15.61
N ASN A 712 -15.29 17.86 16.55
CA ASN A 712 -16.72 17.68 16.71
C ASN A 712 -17.53 18.19 15.50
N SER A 713 -17.17 19.32 14.89
CA SER A 713 -17.91 19.90 13.75
C SER A 713 -17.88 19.02 12.48
N TYR A 714 -16.83 18.20 12.32
CA TYR A 714 -16.73 17.22 11.22
C TYR A 714 -17.23 15.81 11.57
N GLY A 715 -17.68 15.56 12.82
CA GLY A 715 -18.22 14.26 13.25
C GLY A 715 -17.18 13.28 13.81
N PHE A 716 -16.02 13.76 14.27
CA PHE A 716 -14.92 12.94 14.77
C PHE A 716 -14.68 13.07 16.28
N ASP A 717 -14.25 11.97 16.88
CA ASP A 717 -13.88 11.90 18.29
C ASP A 717 -12.41 12.34 18.46
N LEU A 718 -12.12 13.28 19.36
CA LEU A 718 -10.74 13.68 19.67
C LEU A 718 -10.00 12.57 20.44
N GLN A 719 -9.45 11.59 19.72
CA GLN A 719 -8.52 10.62 20.30
C GLN A 719 -7.13 11.26 20.46
N GLN A 720 -6.65 11.41 21.70
CA GLN A 720 -5.41 12.13 22.00
C GLN A 720 -4.44 11.30 22.86
N THR A 721 -3.16 11.34 22.52
CA THR A 721 -2.04 10.82 23.33
C THR A 721 -1.04 11.94 23.59
N LEU A 722 -0.71 12.20 24.86
CA LEU A 722 0.39 13.07 25.24
C LEU A 722 1.62 12.20 25.53
N SER A 723 2.74 12.51 24.87
CA SER A 723 3.99 11.76 24.97
C SER A 723 5.12 12.68 25.43
N MET A 724 5.80 12.34 26.53
CA MET A 724 6.87 13.17 27.14
C MET A 724 8.24 12.89 26.49
N THR A 725 8.35 13.23 25.19
CA THR A 725 9.43 12.82 24.28
C THR A 725 10.83 13.24 24.72
N ASN A 726 10.97 14.39 25.37
CA ASN A 726 12.14 14.75 26.17
C ASN A 726 11.68 15.42 27.48
N GLU A 727 12.56 16.07 28.23
CA GLU A 727 12.25 16.64 29.56
C GLU A 727 11.50 17.98 29.49
N ARG A 728 11.45 18.59 28.30
CA ARG A 728 11.02 19.98 28.06
C ARG A 728 9.77 20.10 27.19
N SER A 729 9.49 19.11 26.35
CA SER A 729 8.35 19.13 25.42
C SER A 729 7.41 17.93 25.55
N LEU A 730 6.22 18.09 24.96
CA LEU A 730 5.21 17.05 24.74
C LEU A 730 4.97 16.92 23.24
N SER A 731 4.82 15.69 22.74
CA SER A 731 4.13 15.44 21.47
C SER A 731 2.66 15.10 21.79
N SER A 732 1.71 15.85 21.22
CA SER A 732 0.28 15.56 21.35
C SER A 732 -0.22 14.85 20.10
N VAL A 733 -0.04 13.53 20.04
CA VAL A 733 -0.47 12.69 18.92
C VAL A 733 -1.98 12.52 18.94
N MET A 734 -2.67 13.17 18.01
CA MET A 734 -4.12 13.09 17.81
C MET A 734 -4.45 12.18 16.62
N THR A 735 -5.58 11.46 16.70
CA THR A 735 -6.04 10.54 15.64
C THR A 735 -7.40 10.97 15.12
N ILE A 736 -7.52 11.25 13.81
CA ILE A 736 -8.81 11.26 13.11
C ILE A 736 -8.95 9.88 12.49
N SER A 737 -9.89 9.06 12.97
CA SER A 737 -10.23 7.75 12.36
C SER A 737 -11.49 7.88 11.50
N PHE A 738 -11.57 7.13 10.40
CA PHE A 738 -12.72 7.09 9.49
C PHE A 738 -12.86 5.72 8.79
N ASP A 739 -14.05 5.40 8.29
CA ASP A 739 -14.25 4.27 7.38
C ASP A 739 -13.85 4.69 5.95
N LYS A 740 -12.78 4.10 5.39
CA LYS A 740 -12.31 4.47 4.03
C LYS A 740 -13.27 4.01 2.93
N LYS A 741 -14.25 3.15 3.22
CA LYS A 741 -15.35 2.84 2.28
C LYS A 741 -16.32 4.02 2.13
N ASN A 742 -16.42 4.87 3.14
CA ASN A 742 -17.31 6.02 3.18
C ASN A 742 -16.61 7.27 2.62
N LYS A 743 -16.74 7.52 1.31
CA LYS A 743 -16.07 8.65 0.62
C LYS A 743 -16.33 10.01 1.28
N GLN A 744 -17.54 10.25 1.78
CA GLN A 744 -17.88 11.52 2.45
C GLN A 744 -17.15 11.66 3.79
N GLU A 745 -17.02 10.58 4.55
CA GLU A 745 -16.31 10.57 5.83
C GLU A 745 -14.80 10.66 5.64
N ALA A 746 -14.24 10.05 4.58
CA ALA A 746 -12.84 10.24 4.19
C ALA A 746 -12.52 11.70 3.81
N SER A 747 -13.40 12.34 3.02
CA SER A 747 -13.24 13.76 2.65
C SER A 747 -13.44 14.70 3.85
N ASN A 748 -14.38 14.38 4.74
CA ASN A 748 -14.53 15.12 6.00
C ASN A 748 -13.29 14.94 6.91
N ALA A 749 -12.71 13.73 6.98
CA ALA A 749 -11.50 13.48 7.75
C ALA A 749 -10.31 14.27 7.21
N ARG A 750 -10.17 14.39 5.88
CA ARG A 750 -9.16 15.23 5.25
C ARG A 750 -9.36 16.72 5.55
N LYS A 751 -10.59 17.23 5.49
CA LYS A 751 -10.90 18.63 5.81
C LYS A 751 -10.69 18.96 7.29
N CYS A 752 -11.11 18.05 8.18
CA CYS A 752 -10.85 18.14 9.61
C CYS A 752 -9.36 18.16 9.93
N HIS A 753 -8.58 17.26 9.31
CA HIS A 753 -7.12 17.25 9.42
C HIS A 753 -6.53 18.61 9.00
N ASP A 754 -6.89 19.07 7.80
CA ASP A 754 -6.30 20.26 7.21
C ASP A 754 -6.62 21.53 8.00
N GLN A 755 -7.86 21.69 8.49
CA GLN A 755 -8.25 22.82 9.34
C GLN A 755 -7.62 22.77 10.73
N VAL A 756 -7.48 21.59 11.34
CA VAL A 756 -6.80 21.44 12.63
C VAL A 756 -5.31 21.80 12.49
N VAL A 757 -4.64 21.39 11.41
CA VAL A 757 -3.24 21.77 11.16
C VAL A 757 -3.09 23.28 10.95
N ASP A 758 -4.00 23.93 10.23
CA ASP A 758 -3.95 25.38 10.02
C ASP A 758 -4.13 26.13 11.36
N ALA A 759 -5.17 25.80 12.13
CA ALA A 759 -5.44 26.42 13.43
C ALA A 759 -4.30 26.18 14.45
N LEU A 760 -3.70 24.99 14.46
CA LEU A 760 -2.51 24.71 15.27
C LEU A 760 -1.31 25.56 14.85
N THR A 761 -1.11 25.75 13.55
CA THR A 761 0.02 26.52 13.00
C THR A 761 -0.13 28.01 13.32
N GLU A 762 -1.34 28.56 13.16
CA GLU A 762 -1.69 29.93 13.56
C GLU A 762 -1.47 30.15 15.08
N ALA A 763 -1.82 29.16 15.91
CA ALA A 763 -1.56 29.15 17.35
C ALA A 763 -0.10 28.81 17.75
N GLY A 764 0.81 28.62 16.78
CA GLY A 764 2.24 28.34 17.02
C GLY A 764 2.59 26.89 17.42
N TYR A 765 1.62 25.96 17.40
CA TYR A 765 1.79 24.55 17.72
C TYR A 765 2.17 23.71 16.50
N ILE A 766 3.41 23.87 16.02
CA ILE A 766 3.89 23.21 14.79
C ILE A 766 3.96 21.68 14.95
N ILE A 767 3.51 20.95 13.92
CA ILE A 767 3.61 19.48 13.85
C ILE A 767 5.05 19.02 13.55
N TYR A 768 5.55 18.01 14.29
CA TYR A 768 6.93 17.53 14.07
C TYR A 768 7.09 16.61 12.86
N ARG A 769 5.98 16.09 12.34
CA ARG A 769 5.95 15.09 11.26
C ARG A 769 4.69 15.27 10.43
N ALA A 770 4.84 15.20 9.12
CA ALA A 770 3.79 15.44 8.13
C ALA A 770 3.59 14.21 7.23
N GLY A 771 2.34 14.00 6.82
CA GLY A 771 2.04 13.14 5.66
C GLY A 771 2.26 13.89 4.35
N ASN A 772 2.31 13.16 3.23
CA ASN A 772 2.47 13.70 1.88
C ASN A 772 1.42 14.79 1.56
N HIS A 773 0.21 14.68 2.12
CA HIS A 773 -0.86 15.68 2.00
C HIS A 773 -0.63 16.95 2.81
N THR A 774 0.24 16.91 3.83
CA THR A 774 0.50 18.02 4.78
C THR A 774 1.82 18.75 4.53
N MET A 775 2.82 18.13 3.90
CA MET A 775 4.17 18.73 3.80
C MET A 775 4.15 20.15 3.21
N LYS A 776 3.36 20.37 2.15
CA LYS A 776 3.18 21.68 1.51
C LYS A 776 2.51 22.75 2.40
N LYS A 777 1.84 22.36 3.50
CA LYS A 777 1.33 23.31 4.51
C LYS A 777 2.42 23.78 5.49
N LEU A 778 3.57 23.11 5.56
CA LEU A 778 4.72 23.50 6.39
C LEU A 778 5.62 24.56 5.72
N ASP A 779 5.15 25.17 4.63
CA ASP A 779 5.87 26.21 3.88
C ASP A 779 5.83 27.61 4.55
N CYS A 780 5.20 27.72 5.72
CA CYS A 780 5.23 28.89 6.60
C CYS A 780 6.60 29.16 7.25
N ARG A 781 7.69 28.72 6.61
CA ARG A 781 9.08 28.90 7.04
C ARG A 781 9.59 30.25 6.57
N LYS A 782 10.56 30.82 7.28
CA LYS A 782 11.25 32.04 6.83
C LYS A 782 12.11 31.74 5.61
N ASP A 783 12.07 32.62 4.62
CA ASP A 783 12.69 32.48 3.29
C ASP A 783 14.14 31.96 3.34
N ALA A 784 14.96 32.51 4.24
CA ALA A 784 16.36 32.12 4.41
C ALA A 784 16.54 30.63 4.78
N TYR A 785 15.65 30.06 5.62
CA TYR A 785 15.72 28.65 5.99
C TYR A 785 15.37 27.75 4.79
N GLN A 786 14.33 28.12 4.06
CA GLN A 786 13.89 27.36 2.89
C GLN A 786 14.88 27.48 1.71
N SER A 787 15.45 28.68 1.50
CA SER A 787 16.51 28.93 0.51
C SER A 787 17.77 28.09 0.79
N VAL A 788 18.19 27.95 2.06
CA VAL A 788 19.32 27.09 2.43
C VAL A 788 19.01 25.62 2.17
N LEU A 789 17.81 25.13 2.51
CA LEU A 789 17.40 23.75 2.20
C LEU A 789 17.37 23.47 0.70
N SER A 790 16.76 24.35 -0.10
CA SER A 790 16.76 24.22 -1.57
C SER A 790 18.17 24.32 -2.17
N SER A 791 19.07 25.12 -1.60
CA SER A 791 20.48 25.16 -2.01
C SER A 791 21.20 23.85 -1.74
N ILE A 792 20.99 23.23 -0.57
CA ILE A 792 21.55 21.92 -0.22
C ILE A 792 20.98 20.82 -1.14
N LYS A 793 19.66 20.84 -1.39
CA LYS A 793 19.00 19.91 -2.31
C LYS A 793 19.57 20.00 -3.72
N ASN A 794 19.68 21.20 -4.28
CA ASN A 794 20.25 21.41 -5.62
C ASN A 794 21.73 21.01 -5.72
N ALA A 795 22.49 21.07 -4.62
CA ALA A 795 23.89 20.66 -4.60
C ALA A 795 24.09 19.14 -4.51
N LEU A 796 23.21 18.43 -3.79
CA LEU A 796 23.30 16.97 -3.59
C LEU A 796 22.47 16.16 -4.61
N ASP A 797 21.49 16.79 -5.26
CA ASP A 797 20.58 16.20 -6.24
C ASP A 797 20.14 17.24 -7.29
N PRO A 798 21.06 17.66 -8.20
CA PRO A 798 20.76 18.69 -9.21
C PRO A 798 19.72 18.25 -10.25
N ASN A 799 19.48 16.95 -10.38
CA ASN A 799 18.43 16.38 -11.24
C ASN A 799 17.07 16.21 -10.51
N ASN A 800 17.03 16.50 -9.21
CA ASN A 800 15.86 16.39 -8.32
C ASN A 800 15.13 15.03 -8.38
N ILE A 801 15.90 13.93 -8.44
CA ILE A 801 15.34 12.58 -8.57
C ILE A 801 14.85 12.02 -7.23
N LEU A 802 15.52 12.34 -6.11
CA LEU A 802 15.13 11.80 -4.80
C LEU A 802 13.89 12.53 -4.31
N SER A 803 12.75 11.84 -4.30
CA SER A 803 11.49 12.22 -3.66
C SER A 803 11.15 13.72 -3.74
N PRO A 804 11.04 14.31 -4.94
CA PRO A 804 10.89 15.77 -5.09
C PRO A 804 9.65 16.29 -4.34
N GLY A 805 9.84 17.37 -3.57
CA GLY A 805 8.81 18.01 -2.74
C GLY A 805 8.65 17.43 -1.32
N LYS A 806 9.41 16.40 -0.95
CA LYS A 806 9.41 15.81 0.41
C LYS A 806 9.90 16.84 1.42
N TYR A 807 9.02 17.27 2.34
CA TYR A 807 9.27 18.39 3.27
C TYR A 807 9.70 19.71 2.60
N ASN A 808 9.19 19.93 1.37
CA ASN A 808 9.38 21.11 0.52
C ASN A 808 10.83 21.30 0.01
N MET A 809 11.56 20.21 -0.23
CA MET A 809 12.82 20.19 -0.97
C MET A 809 12.62 19.55 -2.33
#